data_AF-A0A556TP86-F1
#
_entry.id   AF-A0A556TP86-F1
#
_cell.length_a   1.000
_cell.length_b   1.000
_cell.length_c   1.000
_cell.angle_alpha   90.00
_cell.angle_beta   90.00
_cell.angle_gamma   90.00
#
_symmetry.space_group_name_H-M   'P 1'
#
loop_
_entity.id
_entity.type
_entity.pdbx_description
1 polymer ?
#
loop_
_entity_poly.entity_id
_entity_poly.type
_entity_poly.pdbx_seq_one_letter_code
_entity_poly.pdbx_strand_id
1 'polypeptide(L)'
;MANRDKNKKALLELVKLPENRSCADCGAADPDWASYTLGIFVCLNCSGTHRNLSSISRIKSIRLDFWDDELVKFMKANGNQAAKDVYQRFVPVFYYQPQQHDCDVLKEQWIRAKYERQEFTEQNRLRAYSSGVYEGVLWKKGKDNGQFLKRKFVLSEQDFTLKYYKEDESKGPKAVISVQSLNATFQPQKIGHAHGLQITHAVEDHTRNLFVYHESGQEIVNWFNAIRATRFVYLKTAFPTASNAELLPWTTRNYLKEGYMEKTGPSQRESFKKRWFILDALERKLLYFKTELDAVELGVIFIGTENHGYSVNECMPKGTRGNRWKFGMAVETPDRQFIFMCEQERERKEWVEVLRHVISKPMLPQDYTTKVGKTSLIMSLVSEEFPDEVPLRAEEITIPADVTPERVPTHIVDYSEAEQSDEQLYQEISKANVICIVYSVNNKKSIEKVTSHWIPLINDRTDKDSRVPLILVGNKSDLVDHSSMETILPIMNQYSEIETCVECSAKNLKNISELFYYAQKAVLHPTGPLYCPEEKEMKPSCIKALTRIFKISDLDNDGILNDHELNFFQRTCFNMPLAPQALEDVKNVVRRNMTDGIRDNGLTLKGFLFLHTLFIQRGRHETTWTVLRRFGYDDDLELTQEYLFPLLKIPPNCTTELNHNAYLFLQSVFDKHDKDRDCALSPDELKDLFKVFPYMPWGPDVNNTVYTNDQGWITYQGYLSQWTLTTYLDVQRCLEYLGYLGYSIIHEQDSQAAAITITRNKHIDLQKKQTQRSVFRCNVLGARGSGKSGFLQAFLGKNLARQKRIREEHKSYYAISTTYVYGQEKYLLLHEVLPDFDFRSEADLACDVVCLVYDISSPRSFEYCAKAYKKYFMDSKTPCMIIATKTDLHEVRQHYSTSPLDFCRRHKLHPPQQFTCNTAETPSRDIYTKLTTMAMYPHAKLRCMCACNRCTFCISQNLLNSELLRSVRAKLYSVIVNRHMTQADLKNSTFWLRASVGATVFAVLGFAMYKALLKQRRGRMLRLPLDVDELFLNDMIFPQLSINRSVASVCEVTLTKKKQYNFEITMKNGKKKVLAAESANLRQLWMYQIFQAMNRCAYNSTELNTYSETAPDYESRLKSSLCSTFSNSQSGASNALISRRHSAEPESCRWSSSRHIAAAAAMSTATSLIYIDFALQTEEAIYDTPPSNRRVSEREYDSCCTNELPEITGLLHEMVTCLGGNSADWVKASAAGTICQP
;
A
#
# COMPACT_ATOMS: atom_id res chain seq x y z
N MET A 1 27.10 -101.58 -15.74
CA MET A 1 26.18 -100.59 -16.36
C MET A 1 25.08 -100.16 -15.39
N ALA A 2 24.21 -101.07 -14.89
CA ALA A 2 23.06 -100.74 -14.02
C ALA A 2 23.28 -99.67 -12.92
N ASN A 3 24.38 -99.69 -12.17
CA ASN A 3 24.65 -98.69 -11.12
C ASN A 3 24.91 -97.27 -11.69
N ARG A 4 25.44 -97.13 -12.91
CA ARG A 4 25.67 -95.83 -13.57
C ARG A 4 24.35 -95.11 -13.86
N ASP A 5 23.37 -95.83 -14.39
CA ASP A 5 22.06 -95.26 -14.75
C ASP A 5 21.21 -94.96 -13.50
N LYS A 6 21.30 -95.83 -12.48
CA LYS A 6 20.70 -95.61 -11.15
C LYS A 6 21.22 -94.32 -10.50
N ASN A 7 22.54 -94.12 -10.46
CA ASN A 7 23.15 -92.95 -9.83
C ASN A 7 22.88 -91.66 -10.61
N LYS A 8 22.92 -91.73 -11.95
CA LYS A 8 22.51 -90.62 -12.82
C LYS A 8 21.05 -90.22 -12.58
N LYS A 9 20.13 -91.18 -12.47
CA LYS A 9 18.73 -90.91 -12.15
C LYS A 9 18.58 -90.27 -10.76
N ALA A 10 19.28 -90.77 -9.75
CA ALA A 10 19.25 -90.21 -8.40
C ALA A 10 19.71 -88.75 -8.36
N LEU A 11 20.82 -88.40 -9.03
CA LEU A 11 21.29 -87.01 -9.11
C LEU A 11 20.32 -86.10 -9.88
N LEU A 12 19.68 -86.60 -10.94
CA LEU A 12 18.66 -85.84 -11.67
C LEU A 12 17.38 -85.58 -10.85
N GLU A 13 17.04 -86.44 -9.89
CA GLU A 13 15.97 -86.14 -8.92
C GLU A 13 16.43 -85.14 -7.84
N LEU A 14 17.70 -85.18 -7.41
CA LEU A 14 18.25 -84.20 -6.45
C LEU A 14 18.28 -82.77 -7.02
N VAL A 15 18.56 -82.59 -8.32
CA VAL A 15 18.53 -81.26 -8.99
C VAL A 15 17.12 -80.66 -8.99
N LYS A 16 16.06 -81.49 -9.05
CA LYS A 16 14.67 -80.99 -9.06
C LYS A 16 14.21 -80.44 -7.72
N LEU A 17 14.95 -80.67 -6.63
CA LEU A 17 14.59 -80.15 -5.32
C LEU A 17 14.58 -78.60 -5.34
N PRO A 18 13.64 -77.92 -4.65
CA PRO A 18 13.44 -76.47 -4.77
C PRO A 18 14.68 -75.61 -4.49
N GLU A 19 15.61 -76.11 -3.69
CA GLU A 19 16.90 -75.51 -3.35
C GLU A 19 18.00 -75.77 -4.40
N ASN A 20 17.94 -76.89 -5.12
CA ASN A 20 18.98 -77.33 -6.07
C ASN A 20 18.67 -76.99 -7.54
N ARG A 21 17.42 -76.62 -7.86
CA ARG A 21 16.96 -76.24 -9.22
C ARG A 21 17.62 -74.98 -9.79
N SER A 22 18.37 -74.25 -8.97
CA SER A 22 19.11 -73.03 -9.32
C SER A 22 20.57 -73.19 -8.90
N CYS A 23 21.49 -72.70 -9.73
CA CYS A 23 22.92 -72.67 -9.47
C CYS A 23 23.25 -71.99 -8.13
N ALA A 24 24.05 -72.65 -7.28
CA ALA A 24 24.41 -72.19 -5.92
C ALA A 24 25.12 -70.82 -5.84
N ASP A 25 25.64 -70.32 -6.96
CA ASP A 25 26.45 -69.11 -7.04
C ASP A 25 25.80 -67.96 -7.80
N CYS A 26 25.22 -68.20 -8.98
CA CYS A 26 24.64 -67.16 -9.85
C CYS A 26 23.12 -67.27 -10.08
N GLY A 27 22.44 -68.20 -9.41
CA GLY A 27 20.99 -68.39 -9.52
C GLY A 27 20.47 -69.00 -10.83
N ALA A 28 21.32 -69.16 -11.85
CA ALA A 28 20.97 -69.74 -13.15
C ALA A 28 20.17 -71.05 -13.01
N ALA A 29 19.07 -71.18 -13.75
CA ALA A 29 18.20 -72.35 -13.71
C ALA A 29 18.88 -73.62 -14.24
N ASP A 30 18.35 -74.78 -13.83
CA ASP A 30 18.69 -76.12 -14.33
C ASP A 30 20.21 -76.45 -14.31
N PRO A 31 20.89 -76.39 -13.15
CA PRO A 31 22.32 -76.67 -13.06
C PRO A 31 22.66 -78.11 -13.51
N ASP A 32 23.64 -78.22 -14.41
CA ASP A 32 24.08 -79.45 -15.06
C ASP A 32 25.42 -80.01 -14.53
N TRP A 33 26.04 -79.31 -13.58
CA TRP A 33 27.27 -79.70 -12.88
C TRP A 33 27.08 -79.71 -11.36
N ALA A 34 27.91 -80.47 -10.66
CA ALA A 34 27.92 -80.49 -9.21
C ALA A 34 29.34 -80.56 -8.65
N SER A 35 29.56 -79.88 -7.52
CA SER A 35 30.79 -80.01 -6.73
C SER A 35 30.62 -81.13 -5.71
N TYR A 36 31.32 -82.23 -5.91
CA TYR A 36 31.22 -83.41 -5.03
C TYR A 36 32.06 -83.28 -3.75
N THR A 37 32.83 -82.20 -3.58
CA THR A 37 33.51 -81.85 -2.32
C THR A 37 32.76 -80.81 -1.49
N LEU A 38 31.99 -79.92 -2.14
CA LEU A 38 31.18 -78.88 -1.47
C LEU A 38 29.70 -79.25 -1.34
N GLY A 39 29.23 -80.28 -2.03
CA GLY A 39 27.83 -80.75 -1.96
C GLY A 39 26.82 -79.85 -2.69
N ILE A 40 27.26 -79.10 -3.71
CA ILE A 40 26.45 -78.09 -4.41
C ILE A 40 26.23 -78.41 -5.89
N PHE A 41 25.14 -77.88 -6.44
CA PHE A 41 24.75 -77.92 -7.84
C PHE A 41 24.95 -76.54 -8.49
N VAL A 42 25.68 -76.50 -9.61
CA VAL A 42 26.12 -75.28 -10.29
C VAL A 42 25.95 -75.39 -11.81
N CYS A 43 25.77 -74.26 -12.49
CA CYS A 43 25.70 -74.22 -13.95
C CYS A 43 27.10 -74.36 -14.59
N LEU A 44 27.13 -74.68 -15.89
CA LEU A 44 28.34 -74.75 -16.71
C LEU A 44 29.31 -73.56 -16.49
N ASN A 45 28.81 -72.32 -16.45
CA ASN A 45 29.65 -71.13 -16.31
C ASN A 45 30.37 -71.08 -14.95
N CYS A 46 29.63 -71.25 -13.84
CA CYS A 46 30.22 -71.30 -12.50
C CYS A 46 31.13 -72.53 -12.31
N SER A 47 30.85 -73.65 -12.99
CA SER A 47 31.73 -74.82 -13.01
C SER A 47 33.14 -74.47 -13.51
N GLY A 48 33.26 -73.49 -14.42
CA GLY A 48 34.53 -72.98 -14.93
C GLY A 48 35.39 -72.38 -13.82
N THR A 49 34.84 -71.47 -13.02
CA THR A 49 35.54 -70.89 -11.85
C THR A 49 35.92 -71.97 -10.84
N HIS A 50 35.01 -72.89 -10.52
CA HIS A 50 35.29 -73.93 -9.53
C HIS A 50 36.44 -74.88 -9.93
N ARG A 51 36.69 -75.09 -11.23
CA ARG A 51 37.89 -75.85 -11.69
C ARG A 51 39.20 -75.18 -11.30
N ASN A 52 39.21 -73.84 -11.18
CA ASN A 52 40.38 -73.06 -10.75
C ASN A 52 40.59 -73.13 -9.22
N LEU A 53 39.68 -73.76 -8.47
CA LEU A 53 39.72 -73.94 -7.01
C LEU A 53 39.89 -75.42 -6.63
N SER A 54 40.72 -76.17 -7.38
CA SER A 54 40.80 -77.64 -7.33
C SER A 54 41.19 -78.26 -5.97
N SER A 55 41.80 -77.48 -5.08
CA SER A 55 42.08 -77.83 -3.69
C SER A 55 40.85 -77.82 -2.77
N ILE A 56 39.79 -77.11 -3.16
CA ILE A 56 38.57 -76.86 -2.36
C ILE A 56 37.34 -77.46 -3.05
N SER A 57 37.14 -77.15 -4.33
CA SER A 57 36.00 -77.58 -5.14
C SER A 57 36.45 -78.53 -6.24
N ARG A 58 35.82 -79.71 -6.32
CA ARG A 58 36.00 -80.65 -7.44
C ARG A 58 34.67 -80.89 -8.13
N ILE A 59 34.62 -80.60 -9.43
CA ILE A 59 33.40 -80.58 -10.23
C ILE A 59 33.28 -81.85 -11.09
N LYS A 60 32.07 -82.39 -11.20
CA LYS A 60 31.65 -83.41 -12.18
C LYS A 60 30.36 -82.96 -12.88
N SER A 61 30.19 -83.32 -14.15
CA SER A 61 28.93 -83.18 -14.88
C SER A 61 27.93 -84.21 -14.36
N ILE A 62 26.70 -83.77 -14.11
CA ILE A 62 25.61 -84.63 -13.63
C ILE A 62 25.19 -85.65 -14.71
N ARG A 63 25.36 -85.29 -15.98
CA ARG A 63 24.85 -86.06 -17.13
C ARG A 63 25.91 -86.90 -17.84
N LEU A 64 27.17 -86.44 -17.85
CA LEU A 64 28.26 -86.99 -18.65
C LEU A 64 29.23 -87.87 -17.85
N ASP A 65 29.61 -87.41 -16.65
CA ASP A 65 30.65 -88.07 -15.83
C ASP A 65 30.13 -89.30 -15.08
N PHE A 66 31.07 -90.10 -14.56
CA PHE A 66 30.78 -91.25 -13.71
C PHE A 66 30.71 -90.87 -12.23
N TRP A 67 29.70 -91.39 -11.53
CA TRP A 67 29.38 -91.07 -10.14
C TRP A 67 29.22 -92.34 -9.30
N ASP A 68 30.08 -92.46 -8.29
CA ASP A 68 30.09 -93.55 -7.32
C ASP A 68 28.99 -93.40 -6.25
N ASP A 69 28.55 -94.51 -5.68
CA ASP A 69 27.43 -94.55 -4.71
C ASP A 69 27.72 -93.67 -3.47
N GLU A 70 28.97 -93.55 -3.05
CA GLU A 70 29.40 -92.68 -1.94
C GLU A 70 29.28 -91.19 -2.29
N LEU A 71 29.65 -90.80 -3.51
CA LEU A 71 29.51 -89.41 -3.97
C LEU A 71 28.03 -89.03 -4.09
N VAL A 72 27.17 -89.95 -4.56
CA VAL A 72 25.72 -89.70 -4.60
C VAL A 72 25.11 -89.63 -3.20
N LYS A 73 25.57 -90.45 -2.24
CA LYS A 73 25.18 -90.32 -0.83
C LYS A 73 25.59 -88.97 -0.26
N PHE A 74 26.81 -88.50 -0.53
CA PHE A 74 27.28 -87.19 -0.09
C PHE A 74 26.45 -86.05 -0.70
N MET A 75 26.17 -86.09 -2.00
CA MET A 75 25.29 -85.11 -2.67
C MET A 75 23.84 -85.16 -2.17
N LYS A 76 23.37 -86.29 -1.62
CA LYS A 76 22.04 -86.43 -1.02
C LYS A 76 21.97 -85.95 0.44
N ALA A 77 23.08 -86.06 1.17
CA ALA A 77 23.19 -85.58 2.55
C ALA A 77 23.48 -84.06 2.63
N ASN A 78 23.98 -83.49 1.53
CA ASN A 78 24.22 -82.06 1.35
C ASN A 78 23.24 -81.49 0.31
N GLY A 79 23.47 -80.25 -0.10
CA GLY A 79 22.70 -79.56 -1.13
C GLY A 79 22.99 -78.06 -1.12
N ASN A 80 22.39 -77.33 -2.05
CA ASN A 80 22.57 -75.88 -2.15
C ASN A 80 22.11 -75.13 -0.89
N GLN A 81 21.06 -75.62 -0.22
CA GLN A 81 20.59 -75.05 1.04
C GLN A 81 21.61 -75.26 2.17
N ALA A 82 22.14 -76.48 2.36
CA ALA A 82 23.16 -76.76 3.37
C ALA A 82 24.42 -75.90 3.16
N ALA A 83 24.86 -75.72 1.90
CA ALA A 83 25.98 -74.84 1.58
C ALA A 83 25.64 -73.35 1.79
N LYS A 84 24.38 -72.93 1.62
CA LYS A 84 23.93 -71.58 1.92
C LYS A 84 23.95 -71.29 3.43
N ASP A 85 23.51 -72.25 4.24
CA ASP A 85 23.47 -72.13 5.70
C ASP A 85 24.86 -72.05 6.35
N VAL A 86 25.90 -72.52 5.66
CA VAL A 86 27.32 -72.38 6.05
C VAL A 86 27.97 -71.16 5.39
N TYR A 87 28.05 -71.15 4.06
CA TYR A 87 28.88 -70.20 3.29
C TYR A 87 28.16 -68.90 2.91
N GLN A 88 26.91 -68.71 3.32
CA GLN A 88 26.18 -67.44 3.15
C GLN A 88 25.56 -66.93 4.46
N ARG A 89 25.91 -67.53 5.61
CA ARG A 89 25.27 -67.26 6.91
C ARG A 89 25.38 -65.80 7.36
N PHE A 90 26.53 -65.17 7.12
CA PHE A 90 26.81 -63.79 7.48
C PHE A 90 27.06 -62.89 6.26
N VAL A 91 26.29 -63.06 5.18
CA VAL A 91 26.34 -62.12 4.03
C VAL A 91 25.73 -60.78 4.46
N PRO A 92 26.47 -59.66 4.39
CA PRO A 92 25.96 -58.33 4.71
C PRO A 92 24.87 -57.94 3.74
N VAL A 93 23.84 -57.25 4.24
CA VAL A 93 22.65 -56.86 3.47
C VAL A 93 23.01 -56.14 2.17
N PHE A 94 24.00 -55.26 2.19
CA PHE A 94 24.46 -54.49 1.03
C PHE A 94 25.29 -55.29 0.01
N TYR A 95 25.85 -56.45 0.38
CA TYR A 95 26.82 -57.17 -0.46
C TYR A 95 26.14 -57.72 -1.72
N TYR A 96 26.75 -57.51 -2.87
CA TYR A 96 26.16 -57.90 -4.14
C TYR A 96 26.27 -59.41 -4.42
N GLN A 97 25.14 -60.07 -4.62
CA GLN A 97 25.08 -61.47 -5.04
C GLN A 97 24.88 -61.55 -6.57
N PRO A 98 25.83 -62.10 -7.33
CA PRO A 98 25.79 -62.08 -8.79
C PRO A 98 24.66 -62.94 -9.36
N GLN A 99 24.15 -62.50 -10.50
CA GLN A 99 23.12 -63.16 -11.30
C GLN A 99 23.75 -63.87 -12.51
N GLN A 100 22.96 -64.68 -13.21
CA GLN A 100 23.41 -65.45 -14.39
C GLN A 100 24.06 -64.59 -15.49
N HIS A 101 23.58 -63.36 -15.68
CA HIS A 101 24.01 -62.45 -16.73
C HIS A 101 25.11 -61.45 -16.29
N ASP A 102 25.55 -61.49 -15.04
CA ASP A 102 26.65 -60.62 -14.58
C ASP A 102 28.01 -61.01 -15.17
N CYS A 103 28.93 -60.06 -15.14
CA CYS A 103 30.30 -60.25 -15.62
C CYS A 103 31.07 -61.31 -14.81
N ASP A 104 32.07 -61.92 -15.45
CA ASP A 104 32.78 -63.06 -14.87
C ASP A 104 33.58 -62.71 -13.61
N VAL A 105 34.08 -61.48 -13.48
CA VAL A 105 34.77 -61.02 -12.26
C VAL A 105 33.85 -61.01 -11.03
N LEU A 106 32.57 -60.63 -11.17
CA LEU A 106 31.61 -60.67 -10.06
C LEU A 106 31.31 -62.11 -9.63
N LYS A 107 31.06 -63.00 -10.60
CA LYS A 107 30.81 -64.43 -10.34
C LYS A 107 32.04 -65.12 -9.73
N GLU A 108 33.23 -64.85 -10.25
CA GLU A 108 34.48 -65.41 -9.72
C GLU A 108 34.73 -64.95 -8.28
N GLN A 109 34.67 -63.65 -8.01
CA GLN A 109 35.01 -63.14 -6.69
C GLN A 109 33.96 -63.49 -5.63
N TRP A 110 32.71 -63.71 -6.00
CA TRP A 110 31.68 -64.29 -5.13
C TRP A 110 31.98 -65.76 -4.76
N ILE A 111 32.31 -66.59 -5.74
CA ILE A 111 32.69 -68.00 -5.52
C ILE A 111 33.94 -68.07 -4.60
N ARG A 112 34.94 -67.22 -4.86
CA ARG A 112 36.14 -67.11 -4.00
C ARG A 112 35.80 -66.58 -2.60
N ALA A 113 34.96 -65.55 -2.47
CA ALA A 113 34.51 -65.02 -1.18
C ALA A 113 33.82 -66.09 -0.33
N LYS A 114 32.94 -66.90 -0.94
CA LYS A 114 32.23 -68.00 -0.28
C LYS A 114 33.15 -69.13 0.16
N TYR A 115 33.97 -69.66 -0.75
CA TYR A 115 34.62 -70.97 -0.54
C TYR A 115 36.13 -70.90 -0.29
N GLU A 116 36.84 -69.97 -0.92
CA GLU A 116 38.30 -69.82 -0.80
C GLU A 116 38.67 -68.95 0.41
N ARG A 117 38.04 -67.78 0.54
CA ARG A 117 38.28 -66.81 1.63
C ARG A 117 37.31 -66.96 2.79
N GLN A 118 36.20 -67.68 2.59
CA GLN A 118 35.17 -67.94 3.60
C GLN A 118 34.72 -66.68 4.35
N GLU A 119 34.50 -65.59 3.62
CA GLU A 119 34.19 -64.26 4.18
C GLU A 119 32.90 -64.25 5.00
N PHE A 120 31.94 -65.13 4.66
CA PHE A 120 30.58 -65.14 5.21
C PHE A 120 30.37 -66.16 6.34
N THR A 121 31.45 -66.73 6.88
CA THR A 121 31.43 -67.62 8.05
C THR A 121 31.65 -66.82 9.35
N GLU A 122 31.43 -67.44 10.50
CA GLU A 122 31.50 -66.78 11.80
C GLU A 122 32.89 -66.21 12.15
N GLN A 123 33.96 -66.78 11.58
CA GLN A 123 35.34 -66.40 11.90
C GLN A 123 35.76 -65.08 11.23
N ASN A 124 35.05 -64.60 10.20
CA ASN A 124 35.42 -63.46 9.36
C ASN A 124 34.38 -62.32 9.40
N ARG A 125 33.97 -61.89 10.61
CA ARG A 125 32.96 -60.82 10.80
C ARG A 125 33.47 -59.41 10.47
N LEU A 126 34.76 -59.11 10.68
CA LEU A 126 35.38 -57.82 10.35
C LEU A 126 35.96 -57.85 8.93
N ARG A 127 35.65 -56.85 8.10
CA ARG A 127 35.98 -56.88 6.67
C ARG A 127 36.46 -55.53 6.13
N ALA A 128 37.37 -55.60 5.16
CA ALA A 128 38.02 -54.42 4.59
C ALA A 128 37.05 -53.40 3.98
N TYR A 129 35.96 -53.85 3.34
CA TYR A 129 34.94 -52.97 2.74
C TYR A 129 33.88 -52.46 3.74
N SER A 130 34.16 -52.49 5.04
CA SER A 130 33.21 -52.08 6.11
C SER A 130 33.91 -51.32 7.25
N SER A 131 35.05 -50.68 6.97
CA SER A 131 35.91 -49.98 7.94
C SER A 131 35.59 -48.48 8.13
N GLY A 132 34.44 -47.99 7.65
CA GLY A 132 34.04 -46.57 7.70
C GLY A 132 34.84 -45.63 6.77
N VAL A 133 36.10 -45.97 6.46
CA VAL A 133 36.89 -45.38 5.37
C VAL A 133 37.53 -46.51 4.56
N TYR A 134 37.49 -46.39 3.23
CA TYR A 134 38.10 -47.34 2.30
C TYR A 134 38.96 -46.57 1.28
N GLU A 135 40.27 -46.84 1.25
CA GLU A 135 41.20 -46.18 0.34
C GLU A 135 42.09 -47.15 -0.44
N GLY A 136 42.62 -46.68 -1.56
CA GLY A 136 43.43 -47.50 -2.48
C GLY A 136 43.66 -46.81 -3.82
N VAL A 137 44.44 -47.43 -4.70
CA VAL A 137 44.79 -46.88 -6.02
C VAL A 137 43.98 -47.56 -7.11
N LEU A 138 43.33 -46.78 -7.96
CA LEU A 138 42.65 -47.27 -9.17
C LEU A 138 43.29 -46.66 -10.42
N TRP A 139 43.30 -47.44 -11.51
CA TRP A 139 43.63 -46.92 -12.83
C TRP A 139 42.43 -46.19 -13.40
N LYS A 140 42.53 -44.87 -13.58
CA LYS A 140 41.43 -44.00 -14.00
C LYS A 140 41.69 -43.41 -15.40
N LYS A 141 40.71 -43.51 -16.31
CA LYS A 141 40.76 -42.85 -17.62
C LYS A 141 40.78 -41.32 -17.47
N GLY A 142 41.66 -40.66 -18.21
CA GLY A 142 41.70 -39.21 -18.39
C GLY A 142 40.57 -38.72 -19.29
N LYS A 143 40.11 -37.48 -19.09
CA LYS A 143 38.98 -36.90 -19.82
C LYS A 143 39.33 -36.68 -21.30
N ASP A 144 40.47 -36.03 -21.55
CA ASP A 144 40.76 -35.43 -22.86
C ASP A 144 41.83 -36.21 -23.66
N ASN A 145 42.68 -36.99 -22.98
CA ASN A 145 43.77 -37.77 -23.60
C ASN A 145 43.48 -39.28 -23.71
N GLY A 146 42.36 -39.77 -23.14
CA GLY A 146 41.95 -41.17 -23.19
C GLY A 146 42.81 -42.19 -22.44
N GLN A 147 43.98 -41.80 -21.91
CA GLN A 147 44.92 -42.67 -21.19
C GLN A 147 44.42 -43.02 -19.79
N PHE A 148 44.79 -44.20 -19.28
CA PHE A 148 44.57 -44.57 -17.88
C PHE A 148 45.78 -44.19 -17.03
N LEU A 149 45.53 -43.55 -15.89
CA LEU A 149 46.55 -43.10 -14.94
C LEU A 149 46.18 -43.55 -13.52
N LYS A 150 47.18 -43.97 -12.72
CA LYS A 150 46.98 -44.34 -11.32
C LYS A 150 46.53 -43.12 -10.51
N ARG A 151 45.45 -43.26 -9.73
CA ARG A 151 44.91 -42.22 -8.84
C ARG A 151 44.52 -42.88 -7.51
N LYS A 152 44.88 -42.27 -6.38
CA LYS A 152 44.39 -42.67 -5.06
C LYS A 152 42.93 -42.23 -4.94
N PHE A 153 42.08 -43.16 -4.53
CA PHE A 153 40.68 -42.93 -4.18
C PHE A 153 40.51 -43.15 -2.67
N VAL A 154 39.63 -42.37 -2.05
CA VAL A 154 39.27 -42.46 -0.63
C VAL A 154 37.74 -42.33 -0.54
N LEU A 155 37.06 -43.40 -0.16
CA LEU A 155 35.64 -43.43 0.18
C LEU A 155 35.50 -43.26 1.70
N SER A 156 34.66 -42.33 2.12
CA SER A 156 34.44 -41.98 3.53
C SER A 156 32.96 -42.03 3.86
N GLU A 157 32.63 -42.77 4.91
CA GLU A 157 31.28 -42.89 5.48
C GLU A 157 30.96 -41.72 6.40
N GLN A 158 31.96 -41.11 7.04
CA GLN A 158 31.78 -39.99 7.98
C GLN A 158 31.21 -38.73 7.31
N ASP A 159 31.63 -38.45 6.08
CA ASP A 159 31.17 -37.29 5.29
C ASP A 159 30.42 -37.69 4.01
N PHE A 160 30.14 -38.99 3.84
CA PHE A 160 29.48 -39.55 2.67
C PHE A 160 30.08 -39.08 1.33
N THR A 161 31.41 -39.15 1.19
CA THR A 161 32.13 -38.76 -0.05
C THR A 161 33.05 -39.83 -0.62
N LEU A 162 33.17 -39.86 -1.95
CA LEU A 162 34.29 -40.49 -2.67
C LEU A 162 35.21 -39.38 -3.20
N LYS A 163 36.45 -39.34 -2.72
CA LYS A 163 37.49 -38.40 -3.14
C LYS A 163 38.51 -39.11 -4.01
N TYR A 164 39.12 -38.40 -4.96
CA TYR A 164 40.32 -38.91 -5.64
C TYR A 164 41.37 -37.84 -5.87
N TYR A 165 42.64 -38.25 -5.83
CA TYR A 165 43.81 -37.36 -5.84
C TYR A 165 44.65 -37.54 -7.11
N LYS A 166 45.41 -36.50 -7.47
CA LYS A 166 46.54 -36.63 -8.41
C LYS A 166 47.77 -37.14 -7.63
N GLU A 167 48.90 -37.36 -8.31
CA GLU A 167 50.16 -37.79 -7.68
C GLU A 167 50.68 -36.85 -6.58
N ASP A 168 50.26 -35.58 -6.60
CA ASP A 168 50.60 -34.57 -5.60
C ASP A 168 49.39 -34.33 -4.68
N GLU A 169 49.37 -34.98 -3.51
CA GLU A 169 48.30 -34.87 -2.51
C GLU A 169 48.25 -33.49 -1.82
N SER A 170 49.35 -32.71 -1.87
CA SER A 170 49.43 -31.38 -1.21
C SER A 170 48.47 -30.34 -1.78
N LYS A 171 47.97 -30.57 -3.00
CA LYS A 171 47.00 -29.72 -3.71
C LYS A 171 45.54 -30.11 -3.45
N GLY A 172 45.29 -31.02 -2.52
CA GLY A 172 43.96 -31.49 -2.16
C GLY A 172 43.32 -32.45 -3.19
N PRO A 173 42.07 -32.89 -2.93
CA PRO A 173 41.37 -33.82 -3.80
C PRO A 173 41.08 -33.21 -5.17
N LYS A 174 41.33 -33.96 -6.25
CA LYS A 174 41.05 -33.50 -7.62
C LYS A 174 39.55 -33.52 -7.96
N ALA A 175 38.78 -34.34 -7.25
CA ALA A 175 37.33 -34.23 -7.13
C ALA A 175 36.89 -34.78 -5.78
N VAL A 176 35.79 -34.21 -5.26
CA VAL A 176 35.02 -34.71 -4.12
C VAL A 176 33.64 -35.07 -4.68
N ILE A 177 33.20 -36.30 -4.50
CA ILE A 177 31.97 -36.83 -5.10
C ILE A 177 31.02 -37.22 -3.97
N SER A 178 29.83 -36.61 -3.91
CA SER A 178 28.82 -37.01 -2.94
C SER A 178 28.33 -38.42 -3.23
N VAL A 179 28.29 -39.25 -2.18
CA VAL A 179 27.77 -40.62 -2.22
C VAL A 179 26.29 -40.64 -2.63
N GLN A 180 25.52 -39.57 -2.40
CA GLN A 180 24.09 -39.45 -2.74
C GLN A 180 23.79 -39.74 -4.22
N SER A 181 24.55 -39.16 -5.16
CA SER A 181 24.33 -39.29 -6.61
C SER A 181 25.22 -40.34 -7.28
N LEU A 182 26.08 -41.01 -6.52
CA LEU A 182 27.10 -41.92 -7.02
C LEU A 182 26.49 -43.28 -7.38
N ASN A 183 26.64 -43.71 -8.63
CA ASN A 183 26.38 -45.08 -9.06
C ASN A 183 27.70 -45.79 -9.44
N ALA A 184 27.73 -47.12 -9.34
CA ALA A 184 28.82 -47.94 -9.85
C ALA A 184 28.26 -49.17 -10.58
N THR A 185 28.80 -49.47 -11.76
CA THR A 185 28.34 -50.56 -12.63
C THR A 185 29.53 -51.20 -13.34
N PHE A 186 29.63 -52.52 -13.37
CA PHE A 186 30.70 -53.22 -14.09
C PHE A 186 30.49 -53.12 -15.61
N GLN A 187 31.54 -52.72 -16.33
CA GLN A 187 31.51 -52.40 -17.76
C GLN A 187 32.76 -52.94 -18.49
N PRO A 188 33.13 -54.23 -18.33
CA PRO A 188 34.44 -54.73 -18.74
C PRO A 188 34.68 -54.70 -20.26
N GLN A 189 33.64 -55.03 -21.05
CA GLN A 189 33.73 -55.01 -22.52
C GLN A 189 33.91 -53.58 -23.06
N LYS A 190 33.06 -52.66 -22.60
CA LYS A 190 33.07 -51.22 -22.93
C LYS A 190 34.39 -50.53 -22.56
N ILE A 191 34.98 -50.89 -21.41
CA ILE A 191 36.25 -50.34 -20.92
C ILE A 191 37.47 -51.03 -21.58
N GLY A 192 37.30 -52.22 -22.14
CA GLY A 192 38.39 -53.03 -22.72
C GLY A 192 39.27 -53.71 -21.67
N HIS A 193 38.74 -53.96 -20.46
CA HIS A 193 39.49 -54.58 -19.36
C HIS A 193 38.57 -55.48 -18.51
N ALA A 194 39.02 -56.69 -18.16
CA ALA A 194 38.22 -57.68 -17.43
C ALA A 194 37.65 -57.17 -16.09
N HIS A 195 38.37 -56.23 -15.46
CA HIS A 195 38.02 -55.59 -14.18
C HIS A 195 37.52 -54.13 -14.36
N GLY A 196 36.92 -53.81 -15.51
CA GLY A 196 36.41 -52.46 -15.80
C GLY A 196 35.15 -52.12 -15.00
N LEU A 197 35.19 -51.00 -14.27
CA LEU A 197 34.08 -50.43 -13.51
C LEU A 197 33.80 -49.00 -14.00
N GLN A 198 32.54 -48.69 -14.29
CA GLN A 198 32.07 -47.32 -14.53
C GLN A 198 31.48 -46.78 -13.22
N ILE A 199 32.02 -45.67 -12.73
CA ILE A 199 31.46 -44.89 -11.62
C ILE A 199 30.83 -43.64 -12.23
N THR A 200 29.55 -43.40 -11.96
CA THR A 200 28.79 -42.27 -12.51
C THR A 200 28.30 -41.39 -11.36
N HIS A 201 28.34 -40.06 -11.48
CA HIS A 201 27.83 -39.16 -10.44
C HIS A 201 27.32 -37.84 -11.03
N ALA A 202 26.49 -37.11 -10.29
CA ALA A 202 26.10 -35.76 -10.66
C ALA A 202 27.26 -34.77 -10.43
N VAL A 203 27.39 -33.79 -11.32
CA VAL A 203 28.21 -32.58 -11.17
C VAL A 203 27.43 -31.44 -11.79
N GLU A 204 26.99 -30.47 -10.97
CA GLU A 204 26.14 -29.37 -11.44
C GLU A 204 24.90 -29.93 -12.17
N ASP A 205 24.80 -29.71 -13.48
CA ASP A 205 23.70 -30.12 -14.34
C ASP A 205 23.98 -31.42 -15.12
N HIS A 206 25.17 -32.00 -14.90
CA HIS A 206 25.74 -33.03 -15.75
C HIS A 206 25.95 -34.37 -15.05
N THR A 207 25.91 -35.45 -15.84
CA THR A 207 26.14 -36.83 -15.43
C THR A 207 27.56 -37.26 -15.79
N ARG A 208 28.47 -37.17 -14.81
CA ARG A 208 29.88 -37.43 -15.03
C ARG A 208 30.22 -38.92 -14.89
N ASN A 209 30.81 -39.49 -15.95
CA ASN A 209 31.34 -40.85 -15.96
C ASN A 209 32.84 -40.89 -15.64
N LEU A 210 33.23 -41.78 -14.73
CA LEU A 210 34.61 -42.14 -14.43
C LEU A 210 34.80 -43.63 -14.77
N PHE A 211 35.58 -43.90 -15.82
CA PHE A 211 35.97 -45.26 -16.18
C PHE A 211 37.24 -45.64 -15.42
N VAL A 212 37.16 -46.68 -14.59
CA VAL A 212 38.25 -47.16 -13.74
C VAL A 212 38.45 -48.68 -13.88
N TYR A 213 39.63 -49.17 -13.53
CA TYR A 213 39.88 -50.60 -13.32
C TYR A 213 40.95 -50.82 -12.26
N HIS A 214 41.09 -52.08 -11.83
CA HIS A 214 42.21 -52.54 -11.03
C HIS A 214 42.79 -53.84 -11.58
N GLU A 215 44.07 -54.12 -11.33
CA GLU A 215 44.76 -55.31 -11.83
C GLU A 215 44.27 -56.59 -11.12
N SER A 216 44.04 -56.53 -9.80
CA SER A 216 43.34 -57.57 -9.04
C SER A 216 41.81 -57.43 -9.17
N GLY A 217 41.15 -58.53 -9.53
CA GLY A 217 39.68 -58.63 -9.58
C GLY A 217 39.02 -58.58 -8.20
N GLN A 218 39.71 -59.06 -7.15
CA GLN A 218 39.21 -58.96 -5.77
C GLN A 218 39.07 -57.49 -5.35
N GLU A 219 40.08 -56.67 -5.63
CA GLU A 219 40.08 -55.25 -5.21
C GLU A 219 39.00 -54.43 -5.91
N ILE A 220 38.74 -54.63 -7.21
CA ILE A 220 37.66 -53.88 -7.86
C ILE A 220 36.27 -54.30 -7.32
N VAL A 221 36.10 -55.56 -6.91
CA VAL A 221 34.86 -56.06 -6.29
C VAL A 221 34.75 -55.60 -4.83
N ASN A 222 35.87 -55.44 -4.11
CA ASN A 222 35.90 -54.78 -2.80
C ASN A 222 35.48 -53.31 -2.93
N TRP A 223 36.03 -52.55 -3.88
CA TRP A 223 35.61 -51.17 -4.17
C TRP A 223 34.12 -51.05 -4.48
N PHE A 224 33.58 -51.94 -5.30
CA PHE A 224 32.15 -51.98 -5.62
C PHE A 224 31.28 -52.27 -4.38
N ASN A 225 31.66 -53.23 -3.55
CA ASN A 225 30.93 -53.54 -2.32
C ASN A 225 31.11 -52.47 -1.22
N ALA A 226 32.25 -51.78 -1.15
CA ALA A 226 32.47 -50.64 -0.26
C ALA A 226 31.56 -49.46 -0.66
N ILE A 227 31.48 -49.14 -1.95
CA ILE A 227 30.53 -48.15 -2.48
C ILE A 227 29.07 -48.50 -2.11
N ARG A 228 28.69 -49.79 -2.26
CA ARG A 228 27.36 -50.27 -1.85
C ARG A 228 27.14 -50.19 -0.34
N ALA A 229 28.15 -50.47 0.47
CA ALA A 229 28.09 -50.34 1.93
C ALA A 229 27.83 -48.89 2.35
N THR A 230 28.67 -47.96 1.92
CA THR A 230 28.54 -46.54 2.25
C THR A 230 27.24 -45.93 1.71
N ARG A 231 26.78 -46.34 0.51
CA ARG A 231 25.44 -45.95 0.02
C ARG A 231 24.31 -46.54 0.84
N PHE A 232 24.42 -47.78 1.31
CA PHE A 232 23.40 -48.37 2.18
C PHE A 232 23.31 -47.66 3.54
N VAL A 233 24.45 -47.28 4.14
CA VAL A 233 24.48 -46.46 5.37
C VAL A 233 23.86 -45.08 5.11
N TYR A 234 24.28 -44.37 4.07
CA TYR A 234 23.68 -43.09 3.67
C TYR A 234 22.15 -43.18 3.51
N LEU A 235 21.67 -44.20 2.79
CA LEU A 235 20.24 -44.42 2.57
C LEU A 235 19.49 -44.77 3.86
N LYS A 236 20.12 -45.47 4.81
CA LYS A 236 19.52 -45.74 6.13
C LYS A 236 19.45 -44.51 7.03
N THR A 237 20.43 -43.61 6.92
CA THR A 237 20.39 -42.31 7.60
C THR A 237 19.34 -41.38 6.98
N ALA A 238 19.23 -41.36 5.64
CA ALA A 238 18.26 -40.53 4.92
C ALA A 238 16.80 -41.05 5.01
N PHE A 239 16.61 -42.38 5.11
CA PHE A 239 15.29 -43.02 5.18
C PHE A 239 15.22 -44.06 6.31
N PRO A 240 15.15 -43.63 7.59
CA PRO A 240 15.23 -44.55 8.74
C PRO A 240 14.10 -45.59 8.80
N THR A 241 12.92 -45.23 8.31
CA THR A 241 11.72 -46.09 8.30
C THR A 241 11.66 -47.08 7.14
N ALA A 242 12.47 -46.89 6.08
CA ALA A 242 12.45 -47.75 4.90
C ALA A 242 13.07 -49.12 5.19
N SER A 243 12.44 -50.19 4.69
CA SER A 243 12.93 -51.55 4.86
C SER A 243 14.22 -51.78 4.06
N ASN A 244 14.97 -52.82 4.45
CA ASN A 244 16.19 -53.18 3.72
C ASN A 244 15.91 -53.57 2.26
N ALA A 245 14.74 -54.16 1.98
CA ALA A 245 14.34 -54.58 0.64
C ALA A 245 14.08 -53.38 -0.29
N GLU A 246 13.54 -52.28 0.23
CA GLU A 246 13.25 -51.06 -0.53
C GLU A 246 14.54 -50.26 -0.84
N LEU A 247 15.48 -50.22 0.10
CA LEU A 247 16.74 -49.46 -0.06
C LEU A 247 17.79 -50.18 -0.92
N LEU A 248 17.78 -51.52 -0.97
CA LEU A 248 18.81 -52.28 -1.68
C LEU A 248 18.92 -51.97 -3.19
N PRO A 249 17.82 -51.84 -3.96
CA PRO A 249 17.86 -51.41 -5.36
C PRO A 249 18.50 -50.04 -5.60
N TRP A 250 18.56 -49.18 -4.57
CA TRP A 250 19.15 -47.84 -4.67
C TRP A 250 20.65 -47.83 -4.33
N THR A 251 21.23 -48.92 -3.78
CA THR A 251 22.65 -48.98 -3.40
C THR A 251 23.61 -48.90 -4.60
N THR A 252 23.41 -49.70 -5.64
CA THR A 252 23.94 -49.47 -7.00
C THR A 252 22.94 -50.03 -8.01
N ARG A 253 22.93 -49.46 -9.23
CA ARG A 253 21.98 -49.81 -10.29
C ARG A 253 22.70 -50.13 -11.61
N ASN A 254 22.09 -51.02 -12.39
CA ASN A 254 22.48 -51.29 -13.77
C ASN A 254 21.63 -50.40 -14.71
N TYR A 255 22.20 -49.99 -15.83
CA TYR A 255 21.44 -49.28 -16.87
C TYR A 255 20.52 -50.25 -17.61
N LEU A 256 19.30 -49.80 -17.93
CA LEU A 256 18.27 -50.69 -18.51
C LEU A 256 18.58 -51.06 -19.97
N LYS A 257 19.15 -50.12 -20.72
CA LYS A 257 19.71 -50.36 -22.06
C LYS A 257 20.78 -49.31 -22.37
N GLU A 258 21.82 -49.75 -23.07
CA GLU A 258 22.81 -48.88 -23.70
C GLU A 258 22.95 -49.26 -25.19
N GLY A 259 23.45 -48.34 -26.00
CA GLY A 259 23.71 -48.59 -27.42
C GLY A 259 23.79 -47.32 -28.25
N TYR A 260 24.17 -47.46 -29.52
CA TYR A 260 24.19 -46.33 -30.44
C TYR A 260 22.81 -46.08 -31.07
N MET A 261 22.44 -44.81 -31.23
CA MET A 261 21.32 -44.35 -32.07
C MET A 261 21.75 -43.11 -32.86
N GLU A 262 21.16 -42.86 -34.02
CA GLU A 262 21.28 -41.57 -34.71
C GLU A 262 20.16 -40.63 -34.26
N LYS A 263 20.48 -39.37 -33.92
CA LYS A 263 19.50 -38.32 -33.59
C LYS A 263 19.65 -37.10 -34.50
N THR A 264 18.56 -36.34 -34.67
CA THR A 264 18.57 -35.01 -35.30
C THR A 264 18.35 -33.88 -34.25
N GLY A 265 18.45 -32.62 -34.70
CA GLY A 265 18.22 -31.41 -33.92
C GLY A 265 16.73 -31.06 -33.72
N PRO A 266 16.43 -29.94 -33.03
CA PRO A 266 15.04 -29.55 -32.68
C PRO A 266 14.14 -29.37 -33.89
N SER A 267 14.64 -28.68 -34.93
CA SER A 267 13.89 -28.39 -36.15
C SER A 267 13.70 -29.59 -37.08
N GLN A 268 14.32 -30.75 -36.78
CA GLN A 268 14.40 -31.94 -37.64
C GLN A 268 15.01 -31.69 -39.04
N ARG A 269 15.52 -30.48 -39.32
CA ARG A 269 16.22 -30.09 -40.57
C ARG A 269 17.73 -30.35 -40.51
N GLU A 270 18.26 -30.62 -39.32
CA GLU A 270 19.67 -30.97 -39.13
C GLU A 270 19.98 -32.40 -39.59
N SER A 271 21.22 -32.63 -40.05
CA SER A 271 21.72 -33.96 -40.35
C SER A 271 21.74 -34.85 -39.10
N PHE A 272 21.48 -36.13 -39.31
CA PHE A 272 21.53 -37.14 -38.25
C PHE A 272 22.97 -37.34 -37.76
N LYS A 273 23.11 -37.50 -36.45
CA LYS A 273 24.39 -37.66 -35.76
C LYS A 273 24.33 -38.90 -34.87
N LYS A 274 25.18 -39.89 -35.12
CA LYS A 274 25.36 -41.09 -34.28
C LYS A 274 25.82 -40.66 -32.87
N ARG A 275 25.17 -41.19 -31.83
CA ARG A 275 25.44 -40.93 -30.41
C ARG A 275 25.30 -42.21 -29.61
N TRP A 276 26.06 -42.36 -28.53
CA TRP A 276 25.87 -43.44 -27.55
C TRP A 276 24.80 -43.02 -26.57
N PHE A 277 23.81 -43.87 -26.30
CA PHE A 277 22.73 -43.61 -25.38
C PHE A 277 22.77 -44.54 -24.18
N ILE A 278 22.33 -44.04 -23.02
CA ILE A 278 22.20 -44.78 -21.77
C ILE A 278 20.82 -44.46 -21.18
N LEU A 279 19.98 -45.48 -20.97
CA LEU A 279 18.69 -45.33 -20.29
C LEU A 279 18.81 -45.72 -18.81
N ASP A 280 18.73 -44.72 -17.94
CA ASP A 280 18.63 -44.88 -16.50
C ASP A 280 17.15 -44.93 -16.09
N ALA A 281 16.68 -46.13 -15.75
CA ALA A 281 15.29 -46.37 -15.40
C ALA A 281 14.92 -45.96 -13.96
N LEU A 282 15.90 -45.71 -13.08
CA LEU A 282 15.64 -45.23 -11.72
C LEU A 282 15.52 -43.70 -11.71
N GLU A 283 16.40 -43.02 -12.44
CA GLU A 283 16.39 -41.55 -12.58
C GLU A 283 15.46 -41.05 -13.69
N ARG A 284 14.84 -41.97 -14.46
CA ARG A 284 14.01 -41.70 -15.65
C ARG A 284 14.72 -40.84 -16.70
N LYS A 285 16.03 -41.04 -16.90
CA LYS A 285 16.89 -40.22 -17.78
C LYS A 285 17.42 -41.04 -18.96
N LEU A 286 17.18 -40.57 -20.18
CA LEU A 286 17.84 -41.01 -21.40
C LEU A 286 19.00 -40.07 -21.72
N LEU A 287 20.21 -40.46 -21.32
CA LEU A 287 21.46 -39.71 -21.49
C LEU A 287 22.06 -39.99 -22.88
N TYR A 288 22.71 -39.02 -23.52
CA TYR A 288 23.43 -39.27 -24.78
C TYR A 288 24.81 -38.61 -24.87
N PHE A 289 25.78 -39.35 -25.44
CA PHE A 289 27.20 -39.04 -25.50
C PHE A 289 27.70 -39.08 -26.95
N LYS A 290 28.86 -38.48 -27.25
CA LYS A 290 29.52 -38.58 -28.58
C LYS A 290 30.05 -40.00 -28.80
N THR A 291 30.68 -40.58 -27.78
CA THR A 291 31.22 -41.95 -27.77
C THR A 291 30.88 -42.67 -26.46
N GLU A 292 31.04 -43.99 -26.43
CA GLU A 292 30.70 -44.81 -25.26
C GLU A 292 31.57 -44.56 -24.02
N LEU A 293 32.80 -44.02 -24.20
CA LEU A 293 33.75 -43.72 -23.12
C LEU A 293 33.90 -42.22 -22.82
N ASP A 294 32.93 -41.40 -23.22
CA ASP A 294 32.91 -39.98 -22.88
C ASP A 294 32.65 -39.77 -21.37
N ALA A 295 33.37 -38.83 -20.78
CA ALA A 295 33.28 -38.54 -19.35
C ALA A 295 32.08 -37.66 -18.95
N VAL A 296 31.38 -37.03 -19.89
CA VAL A 296 30.23 -36.13 -19.67
C VAL A 296 29.29 -36.26 -20.88
N GLU A 297 27.99 -36.22 -20.65
CA GLU A 297 26.97 -36.30 -21.71
C GLU A 297 26.84 -35.00 -22.51
N LEU A 298 26.28 -35.12 -23.72
CA LEU A 298 25.91 -34.00 -24.60
C LEU A 298 24.44 -33.56 -24.42
N GLY A 299 23.74 -34.16 -23.46
CA GLY A 299 22.39 -33.82 -23.07
C GLY A 299 21.62 -35.00 -22.49
N VAL A 300 20.49 -34.67 -21.88
CA VAL A 300 19.60 -35.56 -21.14
C VAL A 300 18.19 -35.38 -21.68
N ILE A 301 17.42 -36.46 -21.76
CA ILE A 301 15.98 -36.42 -22.01
C ILE A 301 15.31 -37.11 -20.82
N PHE A 302 14.44 -36.40 -20.11
CA PHE A 302 13.63 -36.98 -19.05
C PHE A 302 12.47 -37.79 -19.68
N ILE A 303 12.09 -38.90 -19.05
CA ILE A 303 11.06 -39.82 -19.56
C ILE A 303 9.94 -39.92 -18.51
N GLY A 304 8.92 -39.06 -18.63
CA GLY A 304 7.73 -39.08 -17.76
C GLY A 304 6.77 -40.24 -18.08
N THR A 305 5.50 -40.08 -17.72
CA THR A 305 4.44 -41.09 -17.99
C THR A 305 3.49 -40.65 -19.10
N GLU A 306 2.69 -41.59 -19.61
CA GLU A 306 1.70 -41.35 -20.68
C GLU A 306 0.69 -40.25 -20.31
N ASN A 307 0.20 -40.24 -19.07
CA ASN A 307 -0.68 -39.19 -18.53
C ASN A 307 -0.03 -37.79 -18.50
N HIS A 308 1.29 -37.69 -18.63
CA HIS A 308 2.05 -36.45 -18.68
C HIS A 308 2.58 -36.15 -20.09
N GLY A 309 1.95 -36.69 -21.14
CA GLY A 309 2.31 -36.40 -22.53
C GLY A 309 3.58 -37.08 -23.04
N TYR A 310 4.05 -38.16 -22.39
CA TYR A 310 5.21 -38.93 -22.83
C TYR A 310 4.78 -40.19 -23.58
N SER A 311 5.28 -40.36 -24.81
CA SER A 311 4.94 -41.52 -25.66
C SER A 311 6.18 -42.08 -26.36
N VAL A 312 6.12 -43.35 -26.81
CA VAL A 312 7.15 -43.94 -27.68
C VAL A 312 6.53 -44.76 -28.81
N ASN A 313 6.73 -44.27 -30.04
CA ASN A 313 6.07 -44.74 -31.25
C ASN A 313 7.10 -45.19 -32.29
N GLU A 314 6.78 -46.26 -33.02
CA GLU A 314 7.55 -46.67 -34.20
C GLU A 314 7.25 -45.74 -35.37
N CYS A 315 8.27 -45.20 -36.04
CA CYS A 315 8.07 -44.26 -37.14
C CYS A 315 8.96 -44.54 -38.35
N MET A 316 8.47 -44.18 -39.54
CA MET A 316 9.22 -44.26 -40.80
C MET A 316 9.35 -42.84 -41.36
N PRO A 317 10.51 -42.17 -41.21
CA PRO A 317 10.69 -40.80 -41.68
C PRO A 317 10.56 -40.70 -43.21
N LYS A 318 9.46 -40.12 -43.69
CA LYS A 318 9.25 -39.89 -45.12
C LYS A 318 10.05 -38.65 -45.57
N GLY A 319 11.07 -38.85 -46.39
CA GLY A 319 11.76 -37.77 -47.12
C GLY A 319 12.94 -37.11 -46.40
N THR A 320 13.39 -37.61 -45.25
CA THR A 320 14.48 -37.00 -44.49
C THR A 320 15.84 -37.25 -45.17
N ARG A 321 16.61 -36.19 -45.42
CA ARG A 321 17.96 -36.30 -46.01
C ARG A 321 19.02 -36.46 -44.92
N GLY A 322 19.85 -37.50 -45.02
CA GLY A 322 21.11 -37.60 -44.29
C GLY A 322 21.16 -38.53 -43.07
N ASN A 323 20.16 -39.40 -42.85
CA ASN A 323 20.30 -40.56 -41.96
C ASN A 323 21.02 -41.72 -42.67
N ARG A 324 21.90 -42.43 -41.95
CA ARG A 324 22.51 -43.68 -42.44
C ARG A 324 21.65 -44.88 -42.09
N TRP A 325 20.92 -44.80 -40.99
CA TRP A 325 20.14 -45.89 -40.41
C TRP A 325 18.64 -45.81 -40.75
N LYS A 326 18.00 -46.98 -40.90
CA LYS A 326 16.69 -47.12 -41.56
C LYS A 326 15.51 -47.35 -40.61
N PHE A 327 15.75 -47.78 -39.37
CA PHE A 327 14.69 -48.17 -38.44
C PHE A 327 14.41 -47.03 -37.46
N GLY A 328 13.33 -46.29 -37.68
CA GLY A 328 12.99 -45.09 -36.92
C GLY A 328 12.06 -45.33 -35.72
N MET A 329 12.20 -44.50 -34.69
CA MET A 329 11.22 -44.33 -33.62
C MET A 329 11.18 -42.87 -33.16
N ALA A 330 10.01 -42.46 -32.68
CA ALA A 330 9.77 -41.17 -32.06
C ALA A 330 9.56 -41.37 -30.55
N VAL A 331 10.25 -40.55 -29.75
CA VAL A 331 9.95 -40.35 -28.32
C VAL A 331 9.33 -38.97 -28.19
N GLU A 332 8.10 -38.92 -27.69
CA GLU A 332 7.38 -37.69 -27.45
C GLU A 332 7.54 -37.29 -25.99
N THR A 333 7.80 -36.00 -25.77
CA THR A 333 7.71 -35.30 -24.48
C THR A 333 6.79 -34.09 -24.68
N PRO A 334 6.22 -33.50 -23.61
CA PRO A 334 5.32 -32.34 -23.72
C PRO A 334 5.82 -31.23 -24.64
N ASP A 335 7.09 -30.86 -24.49
CA ASP A 335 7.69 -29.73 -25.20
C ASP A 335 8.17 -30.10 -26.62
N ARG A 336 8.35 -31.39 -26.92
CA ARG A 336 9.10 -31.83 -28.12
C ARG A 336 8.96 -33.31 -28.49
N GLN A 337 8.88 -33.57 -29.79
CA GLN A 337 9.16 -34.89 -30.38
C GLN A 337 10.66 -35.08 -30.72
N PHE A 338 11.25 -36.18 -30.27
CA PHE A 338 12.61 -36.63 -30.58
C PHE A 338 12.59 -37.81 -31.56
N ILE A 339 13.22 -37.66 -32.72
CA ILE A 339 13.36 -38.76 -33.71
C ILE A 339 14.73 -39.43 -33.56
N PHE A 340 14.71 -40.75 -33.41
CA PHE A 340 15.88 -41.61 -33.35
C PHE A 340 15.85 -42.68 -34.45
N MET A 341 17.03 -43.01 -34.99
CA MET A 341 17.22 -44.16 -35.89
C MET A 341 18.13 -45.20 -35.25
N CYS A 342 17.84 -46.49 -35.46
CA CYS A 342 18.65 -47.64 -35.06
C CYS A 342 19.22 -48.39 -36.27
N GLU A 343 20.36 -49.06 -36.10
CA GLU A 343 21.04 -49.79 -37.18
C GLU A 343 20.24 -51.03 -37.60
N GLN A 344 19.64 -51.73 -36.62
CA GLN A 344 18.86 -52.93 -36.84
C GLN A 344 17.42 -52.83 -36.30
N GLU A 345 16.48 -53.52 -36.94
CA GLU A 345 15.07 -53.58 -36.50
C GLU A 345 14.95 -54.14 -35.07
N ARG A 346 15.79 -55.12 -34.73
CA ARG A 346 15.88 -55.72 -33.40
C ARG A 346 16.24 -54.68 -32.33
N GLU A 347 17.26 -53.87 -32.57
CA GLU A 347 17.66 -52.81 -31.63
C GLU A 347 16.55 -51.80 -31.40
N ARG A 348 15.84 -51.41 -32.47
CA ARG A 348 14.67 -50.52 -32.37
C ARG A 348 13.59 -51.13 -31.49
N LYS A 349 13.23 -52.42 -31.71
CA LYS A 349 12.22 -53.11 -30.88
C LYS A 349 12.64 -53.14 -29.41
N GLU A 350 13.89 -53.51 -29.12
CA GLU A 350 14.44 -53.51 -27.77
C GLU A 350 14.42 -52.11 -27.12
N TRP A 351 14.75 -51.04 -27.86
CA TRP A 351 14.68 -49.66 -27.36
C TRP A 351 13.25 -49.19 -27.08
N VAL A 352 12.30 -49.46 -27.99
CA VAL A 352 10.88 -49.13 -27.83
C VAL A 352 10.29 -49.86 -26.62
N GLU A 353 10.65 -51.14 -26.42
CA GLU A 353 10.20 -51.94 -25.29
C GLU A 353 10.68 -51.37 -23.94
N VAL A 354 11.98 -51.09 -23.80
CA VAL A 354 12.51 -50.54 -22.54
C VAL A 354 12.03 -49.12 -22.24
N LEU A 355 11.84 -48.28 -23.27
CA LEU A 355 11.28 -46.93 -23.09
C LEU A 355 9.81 -47.01 -22.65
N ARG A 356 9.01 -47.88 -23.28
CA ARG A 356 7.61 -48.11 -22.88
C ARG A 356 7.52 -48.64 -21.44
N HIS A 357 8.44 -49.52 -21.03
CA HIS A 357 8.52 -50.00 -19.64
C HIS A 357 8.85 -48.91 -18.61
N VAL A 358 9.61 -47.87 -18.98
CA VAL A 358 9.84 -46.71 -18.10
C VAL A 358 8.61 -45.80 -18.09
N ILE A 359 8.01 -45.51 -19.25
CA ILE A 359 6.80 -44.67 -19.36
C ILE A 359 5.63 -45.27 -18.58
N SER A 360 5.46 -46.60 -18.59
CA SER A 360 4.37 -47.30 -17.89
C SER A 360 4.51 -47.33 -16.35
N LYS A 361 5.67 -46.93 -15.79
CA LYS A 361 5.86 -46.86 -14.34
C LYS A 361 5.44 -45.49 -13.82
N PRO A 362 4.75 -45.38 -12.66
CA PRO A 362 4.47 -44.09 -12.05
C PRO A 362 5.77 -43.31 -11.75
N MET A 363 5.67 -41.98 -11.76
CA MET A 363 6.74 -41.09 -11.31
C MET A 363 6.78 -41.05 -9.78
N LEU A 364 7.97 -40.96 -9.21
CA LEU A 364 8.16 -40.79 -7.77
C LEU A 364 7.87 -39.33 -7.38
N PRO A 365 7.50 -39.02 -6.11
CA PRO A 365 7.27 -37.64 -5.66
C PRO A 365 8.44 -36.69 -5.94
N GLN A 366 9.68 -37.21 -5.91
CA GLN A 366 10.88 -36.46 -6.26
C GLN A 366 10.96 -36.04 -7.74
N ASP A 367 10.31 -36.77 -8.64
CA ASP A 367 10.33 -36.49 -10.09
C ASP A 367 9.49 -35.23 -10.44
N TYR A 368 8.58 -34.82 -9.54
CA TYR A 368 7.79 -33.58 -9.65
C TYR A 368 8.53 -32.34 -9.12
N THR A 369 9.75 -32.48 -8.56
CA THR A 369 10.42 -31.42 -7.77
C THR A 369 10.92 -30.22 -8.57
N THR A 370 10.90 -30.26 -9.90
CA THR A 370 11.29 -29.15 -10.78
C THR A 370 10.35 -27.93 -10.70
N LYS A 371 9.11 -28.10 -10.22
CA LYS A 371 8.13 -27.02 -10.05
C LYS A 371 8.37 -26.22 -8.76
N VAL A 372 8.19 -24.90 -8.79
CA VAL A 372 8.28 -24.01 -7.61
C VAL A 372 7.03 -24.03 -6.69
N GLY A 373 5.91 -24.58 -7.17
CA GLY A 373 4.69 -24.76 -6.37
C GLY A 373 3.74 -23.55 -6.29
N LYS A 374 3.63 -22.75 -7.37
CA LYS A 374 2.69 -21.61 -7.44
C LYS A 374 1.24 -22.07 -7.25
N THR A 375 0.81 -23.00 -8.09
CA THR A 375 -0.54 -23.59 -8.11
C THR A 375 -0.90 -24.21 -6.75
N SER A 376 0.04 -24.89 -6.08
CA SER A 376 -0.19 -25.44 -4.74
C SER A 376 -0.39 -24.38 -3.65
N LEU A 377 0.28 -23.21 -3.73
CA LEU A 377 0.02 -22.10 -2.79
C LEU A 377 -1.39 -21.53 -2.97
N ILE A 378 -1.81 -21.37 -4.23
CA ILE A 378 -3.12 -20.81 -4.59
C ILE A 378 -4.24 -21.78 -4.20
N MET A 379 -4.11 -23.06 -4.54
CA MET A 379 -5.09 -24.09 -4.14
C MET A 379 -5.21 -24.18 -2.61
N SER A 380 -4.09 -24.23 -1.89
CA SER A 380 -4.11 -24.35 -0.41
C SER A 380 -4.63 -23.10 0.31
N LEU A 381 -4.66 -21.93 -0.34
CA LEU A 381 -5.39 -20.76 0.16
C LEU A 381 -6.91 -20.97 0.08
N VAL A 382 -7.40 -21.55 -1.02
CA VAL A 382 -8.84 -21.70 -1.30
C VAL A 382 -9.45 -22.89 -0.57
N SER A 383 -8.72 -24.01 -0.44
CA SER A 383 -9.20 -25.22 0.21
C SER A 383 -8.85 -25.32 1.70
N GLU A 384 -8.00 -24.44 2.23
CA GLU A 384 -7.42 -24.51 3.59
C GLU A 384 -6.73 -25.87 3.89
N GLU A 385 -6.32 -26.61 2.85
CA GLU A 385 -5.65 -27.91 2.94
C GLU A 385 -4.69 -28.11 1.76
N PHE A 386 -3.71 -29.00 1.89
CA PHE A 386 -2.78 -29.30 0.79
C PHE A 386 -3.39 -30.31 -0.19
N PRO A 387 -3.55 -29.98 -1.49
CA PRO A 387 -4.18 -30.86 -2.46
C PRO A 387 -3.31 -32.07 -2.83
N ASP A 388 -3.91 -33.26 -2.88
CA ASP A 388 -3.26 -34.51 -3.31
C ASP A 388 -2.79 -34.47 -4.78
N GLU A 389 -3.56 -33.83 -5.66
CA GLU A 389 -3.23 -33.59 -7.07
C GLU A 389 -3.18 -32.09 -7.37
N VAL A 390 -2.05 -31.63 -7.94
CA VAL A 390 -1.83 -30.21 -8.28
C VAL A 390 -1.83 -30.05 -9.82
N PRO A 391 -2.79 -29.30 -10.40
CA PRO A 391 -2.83 -29.05 -11.84
C PRO A 391 -1.62 -28.24 -12.33
N LEU A 392 -1.49 -28.07 -13.65
CA LEU A 392 -0.42 -27.24 -14.24
C LEU A 392 -0.63 -25.74 -14.03
N ARG A 393 -1.87 -25.32 -13.78
CA ARG A 393 -2.31 -23.94 -13.55
C ARG A 393 -3.60 -23.98 -12.71
N ALA A 394 -3.80 -23.00 -11.83
CA ALA A 394 -5.10 -22.78 -11.19
C ALA A 394 -6.04 -22.02 -12.14
N GLU A 395 -7.35 -22.25 -12.05
CA GLU A 395 -8.32 -21.34 -12.65
C GLU A 395 -8.26 -19.96 -11.97
N GLU A 396 -8.74 -18.92 -12.65
CA GLU A 396 -8.72 -17.55 -12.13
C GLU A 396 -9.60 -17.44 -10.88
N ILE A 397 -8.99 -17.07 -9.75
CA ILE A 397 -9.65 -17.02 -8.44
C ILE A 397 -9.91 -15.56 -8.08
N THR A 398 -11.15 -15.26 -7.72
CA THR A 398 -11.54 -13.96 -7.16
C THR A 398 -11.91 -14.15 -5.69
N ILE A 399 -11.16 -13.51 -4.80
CA ILE A 399 -11.47 -13.43 -3.38
C ILE A 399 -12.39 -12.21 -3.16
N PRO A 400 -13.63 -12.38 -2.67
CA PRO A 400 -14.55 -11.27 -2.42
C PRO A 400 -14.03 -10.27 -1.38
N ALA A 401 -14.48 -9.02 -1.48
CA ALA A 401 -14.07 -7.96 -0.57
C ALA A 401 -14.41 -8.27 0.90
N ASP A 402 -15.57 -8.88 1.17
CA ASP A 402 -16.09 -9.16 2.51
C ASP A 402 -15.27 -10.18 3.31
N VAL A 403 -14.41 -10.98 2.66
CA VAL A 403 -13.50 -11.93 3.33
C VAL A 403 -12.05 -11.42 3.41
N THR A 404 -11.72 -10.28 2.80
CA THR A 404 -10.37 -9.67 2.90
C THR A 404 -10.29 -8.66 4.05
N PRO A 405 -9.18 -8.58 4.80
CA PRO A 405 -9.02 -7.61 5.89
C PRO A 405 -9.22 -6.15 5.44
N GLU A 406 -8.73 -5.84 4.23
CA GLU A 406 -8.74 -4.49 3.66
C GLU A 406 -10.06 -4.14 2.95
N ARG A 407 -11.00 -5.09 2.82
CA ARG A 407 -12.27 -4.96 2.09
C ARG A 407 -12.11 -4.63 0.59
N VAL A 408 -11.13 -5.25 -0.05
CA VAL A 408 -10.82 -5.06 -1.48
C VAL A 408 -10.90 -6.42 -2.21
N PRO A 409 -11.64 -6.53 -3.33
CA PRO A 409 -11.67 -7.78 -4.08
C PRO A 409 -10.28 -8.09 -4.65
N THR A 410 -9.82 -9.32 -4.49
CA THR A 410 -8.48 -9.73 -4.94
C THR A 410 -8.58 -10.78 -6.04
N HIS A 411 -8.10 -10.44 -7.23
CA HIS A 411 -8.04 -11.34 -8.37
C HIS A 411 -6.65 -12.00 -8.45
N ILE A 412 -6.61 -13.33 -8.51
CA ILE A 412 -5.38 -14.14 -8.51
C ILE A 412 -5.29 -14.90 -9.82
N VAL A 413 -4.21 -14.66 -10.57
CA VAL A 413 -3.91 -15.31 -11.85
C VAL A 413 -2.64 -16.15 -11.73
N ASP A 414 -2.73 -17.45 -11.99
CA ASP A 414 -1.57 -18.35 -12.07
C ASP A 414 -1.09 -18.42 -13.53
N TYR A 415 0.21 -18.17 -13.77
CA TYR A 415 0.82 -18.31 -15.10
C TYR A 415 1.52 -19.65 -15.28
N SER A 416 1.27 -20.36 -16.39
CA SER A 416 1.95 -21.62 -16.69
C SER A 416 2.52 -21.64 -18.11
N GLU A 417 3.86 -21.68 -18.21
CA GLU A 417 4.64 -21.82 -19.46
C GLU A 417 4.26 -23.07 -20.29
N ALA A 418 3.62 -24.06 -19.65
CA ALA A 418 3.12 -25.27 -20.32
C ALA A 418 1.73 -25.11 -20.97
N GLU A 419 0.95 -24.08 -20.59
CA GLU A 419 -0.42 -23.85 -21.08
C GLU A 419 -0.60 -22.50 -21.80
N GLN A 420 0.27 -21.53 -21.54
CA GLN A 420 0.12 -20.14 -21.99
C GLN A 420 1.37 -19.66 -22.74
N SER A 421 1.19 -18.76 -23.71
CA SER A 421 2.28 -18.18 -24.50
C SER A 421 2.91 -16.95 -23.83
N ASP A 422 4.12 -16.59 -24.25
CA ASP A 422 4.82 -15.37 -23.81
C ASP A 422 3.97 -14.10 -24.04
N GLU A 423 3.19 -14.01 -25.13
CA GLU A 423 2.28 -12.88 -25.36
C GLU A 423 1.19 -12.77 -24.28
N GLN A 424 0.71 -13.90 -23.74
CA GLN A 424 -0.26 -13.90 -22.64
C GLN A 424 0.43 -13.50 -21.33
N LEU A 425 1.65 -13.97 -21.08
CA LEU A 425 2.46 -13.53 -19.93
C LEU A 425 2.63 -12.00 -19.94
N TYR A 426 2.98 -11.41 -21.09
CA TYR A 426 3.16 -9.96 -21.20
C TYR A 426 1.85 -9.19 -20.97
N GLN A 427 0.71 -9.73 -21.42
CA GLN A 427 -0.60 -9.15 -21.13
C GLN A 427 -0.90 -9.17 -19.62
N GLU A 428 -0.68 -10.28 -18.93
CA GLU A 428 -0.94 -10.34 -17.49
C GLU A 428 0.03 -9.48 -16.67
N ILE A 429 1.33 -9.42 -17.04
CA ILE A 429 2.28 -8.48 -16.42
C ILE A 429 1.80 -7.03 -16.56
N SER A 430 1.28 -6.64 -17.73
CA SER A 430 0.79 -5.28 -17.99
C SER A 430 -0.50 -4.90 -17.23
N LYS A 431 -1.26 -5.88 -16.74
CA LYS A 431 -2.49 -5.68 -15.95
C LYS A 431 -2.24 -5.76 -14.44
N ALA A 432 -1.14 -6.37 -14.02
CA ALA A 432 -0.91 -6.71 -12.62
C ALA A 432 -0.67 -5.46 -11.76
N ASN A 433 -1.42 -5.35 -10.66
CA ASN A 433 -1.17 -4.33 -9.64
C ASN A 433 -0.02 -4.73 -8.69
N VAL A 434 0.28 -6.03 -8.57
CA VAL A 434 1.37 -6.61 -7.77
C VAL A 434 1.77 -7.95 -8.39
N ILE A 435 3.06 -8.30 -8.36
CA ILE A 435 3.56 -9.56 -8.93
C ILE A 435 4.30 -10.38 -7.86
N CYS A 436 3.82 -11.60 -7.61
CA CYS A 436 4.43 -12.56 -6.70
C CYS A 436 5.38 -13.52 -7.45
N ILE A 437 6.70 -13.36 -7.27
CA ILE A 437 7.72 -14.23 -7.88
C ILE A 437 7.99 -15.41 -6.93
N VAL A 438 7.45 -16.57 -7.28
CA VAL A 438 7.60 -17.80 -6.48
C VAL A 438 8.87 -18.56 -6.85
N TYR A 439 9.72 -18.83 -5.85
CA TYR A 439 10.86 -19.74 -5.93
C TYR A 439 10.70 -20.88 -4.91
N SER A 440 11.56 -21.90 -5.01
CA SER A 440 11.55 -23.06 -4.10
C SER A 440 12.80 -22.96 -3.23
N VAL A 441 12.64 -22.85 -1.89
CA VAL A 441 13.78 -22.56 -0.98
C VAL A 441 14.88 -23.61 -1.04
N ASN A 442 14.51 -24.86 -1.37
CA ASN A 442 15.45 -25.97 -1.53
C ASN A 442 16.11 -26.05 -2.94
N ASN A 443 15.87 -25.10 -3.85
CA ASN A 443 16.37 -25.12 -5.23
C ASN A 443 17.04 -23.80 -5.61
N LYS A 444 18.38 -23.76 -5.49
CA LYS A 444 19.21 -22.59 -5.80
C LYS A 444 18.98 -22.02 -7.20
N LYS A 445 18.75 -22.86 -8.22
CA LYS A 445 18.45 -22.37 -9.59
C LYS A 445 17.16 -21.57 -9.68
N SER A 446 16.16 -21.90 -8.85
CA SER A 446 14.91 -21.14 -8.83
C SER A 446 15.12 -19.75 -8.23
N ILE A 447 16.04 -19.61 -7.27
CA ILE A 447 16.49 -18.32 -6.72
C ILE A 447 17.31 -17.56 -7.78
N GLU A 448 18.27 -18.20 -8.44
CA GLU A 448 19.07 -17.59 -9.52
C GLU A 448 18.20 -17.09 -10.69
N LYS A 449 17.10 -17.79 -11.02
CA LYS A 449 16.13 -17.34 -12.04
C LYS A 449 15.38 -16.06 -11.67
N VAL A 450 15.25 -15.71 -10.39
CA VAL A 450 14.62 -14.45 -9.95
C VAL A 450 15.38 -13.26 -10.53
N THR A 451 16.70 -13.22 -10.34
CA THR A 451 17.55 -12.10 -10.77
C THR A 451 18.02 -12.21 -12.22
N SER A 452 18.25 -13.42 -12.73
CA SER A 452 18.75 -13.63 -14.10
C SER A 452 17.68 -13.60 -15.19
N HIS A 453 16.40 -13.74 -14.84
CA HIS A 453 15.31 -13.80 -15.81
C HIS A 453 14.06 -13.02 -15.39
N TRP A 454 13.44 -13.35 -14.25
CA TRP A 454 12.10 -12.83 -13.93
C TRP A 454 12.07 -11.31 -13.67
N ILE A 455 12.94 -10.78 -12.82
CA ILE A 455 12.98 -9.33 -12.56
C ILE A 455 13.35 -8.54 -13.83
N PRO A 456 14.41 -8.90 -14.61
CA PRO A 456 14.67 -8.27 -15.90
C PRO A 456 13.47 -8.30 -16.86
N LEU A 457 12.77 -9.44 -16.95
CA LEU A 457 11.62 -9.60 -17.86
C LEU A 457 10.46 -8.68 -17.48
N ILE A 458 10.20 -8.49 -16.19
CA ILE A 458 9.15 -7.58 -15.71
C ILE A 458 9.57 -6.14 -15.98
N ASN A 459 10.79 -5.75 -15.59
CA ASN A 459 11.29 -4.38 -15.73
C ASN A 459 11.41 -3.92 -17.20
N ASP A 460 11.67 -4.83 -18.15
CA ASP A 460 11.67 -4.55 -19.60
C ASP A 460 10.25 -4.41 -20.20
N ARG A 461 9.19 -4.69 -19.42
CA ARG A 461 7.79 -4.76 -19.88
C ARG A 461 6.83 -3.84 -19.13
N THR A 462 7.17 -3.39 -17.92
CA THR A 462 6.46 -2.33 -17.19
C THR A 462 6.93 -0.94 -17.64
N ASP A 463 6.02 0.03 -17.73
CA ASP A 463 6.38 1.42 -17.99
C ASP A 463 7.26 1.97 -16.85
N LYS A 464 8.30 2.74 -17.21
CA LYS A 464 9.30 3.24 -16.22
C LYS A 464 8.73 4.13 -15.12
N ASP A 465 7.58 4.74 -15.40
CA ASP A 465 6.85 5.61 -14.48
C ASP A 465 5.79 4.83 -13.66
N SER A 466 5.46 3.59 -14.04
CA SER A 466 4.52 2.70 -13.34
C SER A 466 5.25 1.49 -12.76
N ARG A 467 5.81 1.66 -11.56
CA ARG A 467 6.52 0.58 -10.85
C ARG A 467 5.52 -0.38 -10.20
N VAL A 468 5.30 -1.53 -10.83
CA VAL A 468 4.51 -2.63 -10.23
C VAL A 468 5.31 -3.24 -9.06
N PRO A 469 4.77 -3.26 -7.82
CA PRO A 469 5.47 -3.84 -6.67
C PRO A 469 5.68 -5.36 -6.83
N LEU A 470 6.85 -5.82 -6.41
CA LEU A 470 7.26 -7.22 -6.45
C LEU A 470 7.28 -7.82 -5.04
N ILE A 471 6.79 -9.04 -4.91
CA ILE A 471 6.92 -9.85 -3.69
C ILE A 471 7.64 -11.15 -4.03
N LEU A 472 8.73 -11.44 -3.30
CA LEU A 472 9.42 -12.72 -3.41
C LEU A 472 8.75 -13.76 -2.51
N VAL A 473 8.50 -14.96 -3.05
CA VAL A 473 7.81 -16.04 -2.32
C VAL A 473 8.68 -17.28 -2.26
N GLY A 474 9.28 -17.54 -1.10
CA GLY A 474 10.09 -18.73 -0.84
C GLY A 474 9.22 -19.91 -0.42
N ASN A 475 8.74 -20.69 -1.39
CA ASN A 475 7.87 -21.83 -1.11
C ASN A 475 8.66 -23.11 -0.76
N LYS A 476 7.94 -24.06 -0.16
CA LYS A 476 8.43 -25.37 0.32
C LYS A 476 9.40 -25.28 1.50
N SER A 477 9.17 -24.35 2.42
CA SER A 477 9.95 -24.25 3.66
C SER A 477 9.82 -25.48 4.57
N ASP A 478 8.88 -26.40 4.30
CA ASP A 478 8.78 -27.72 4.94
C ASP A 478 9.88 -28.70 4.52
N LEU A 479 10.68 -28.37 3.50
CA LEU A 479 11.77 -29.22 3.00
C LEU A 479 13.17 -28.76 3.44
N VAL A 480 13.28 -27.72 4.29
CA VAL A 480 14.56 -27.13 4.72
C VAL A 480 14.47 -26.67 6.18
N ASP A 481 15.41 -27.11 7.01
CA ASP A 481 15.43 -26.80 8.46
C ASP A 481 15.95 -25.38 8.79
N HIS A 482 16.36 -24.60 7.79
CA HIS A 482 16.91 -23.25 7.92
C HIS A 482 16.24 -22.29 6.92
N SER A 483 16.13 -21.02 7.31
CA SER A 483 15.60 -19.97 6.44
C SER A 483 16.57 -19.67 5.29
N SER A 484 16.03 -19.40 4.10
CA SER A 484 16.77 -18.96 2.92
C SER A 484 17.01 -17.44 2.90
N MET A 485 16.50 -16.70 3.89
CA MET A 485 16.52 -15.23 3.94
C MET A 485 17.91 -14.62 3.76
N GLU A 486 18.98 -15.21 4.30
CA GLU A 486 20.37 -14.75 4.09
C GLU A 486 20.78 -14.71 2.60
N THR A 487 20.21 -15.60 1.78
CA THR A 487 20.47 -15.64 0.32
C THR A 487 19.64 -14.61 -0.44
N ILE A 488 18.51 -14.17 0.13
CA ILE A 488 17.55 -13.25 -0.52
C ILE A 488 17.79 -11.79 -0.13
N LEU A 489 18.27 -11.49 1.08
CA LEU A 489 18.57 -10.13 1.53
C LEU A 489 19.47 -9.34 0.55
N PRO A 490 20.53 -9.91 -0.07
CA PRO A 490 21.30 -9.20 -1.09
C PRO A 490 20.48 -8.85 -2.35
N ILE A 491 19.50 -9.68 -2.72
CA ILE A 491 18.61 -9.46 -3.87
C ILE A 491 17.63 -8.32 -3.55
N MET A 492 17.02 -8.32 -2.36
CA MET A 492 16.14 -7.23 -1.93
C MET A 492 16.87 -5.88 -1.89
N ASN A 493 18.11 -5.85 -1.40
CA ASN A 493 18.94 -4.64 -1.41
C ASN A 493 19.40 -4.20 -2.81
N GLN A 494 19.28 -5.05 -3.84
CA GLN A 494 19.68 -4.74 -5.22
C GLN A 494 18.52 -4.18 -6.05
N TYR A 495 17.27 -4.54 -5.75
CA TYR A 495 16.10 -4.19 -6.56
C TYR A 495 15.04 -3.47 -5.73
N SER A 496 14.96 -2.14 -5.90
CA SER A 496 14.06 -1.23 -5.17
C SER A 496 12.56 -1.51 -5.36
N GLU A 497 12.23 -2.33 -6.35
CA GLU A 497 10.86 -2.76 -6.69
C GLU A 497 10.36 -3.91 -5.81
N ILE A 498 11.23 -4.56 -5.03
CA ILE A 498 10.86 -5.63 -4.10
C ILE A 498 10.41 -5.03 -2.77
N GLU A 499 9.11 -5.03 -2.49
CA GLU A 499 8.54 -4.54 -1.23
C GLU A 499 8.81 -5.51 -0.07
N THR A 500 8.71 -6.83 -0.29
CA THR A 500 8.96 -7.83 0.76
C THR A 500 9.29 -9.25 0.23
N CYS A 501 9.76 -10.12 1.12
CA CYS A 501 9.95 -11.54 0.89
C CYS A 501 9.22 -12.36 1.96
N VAL A 502 8.42 -13.34 1.55
CA VAL A 502 7.66 -14.23 2.45
C VAL A 502 8.09 -15.67 2.21
N GLU A 503 8.52 -16.35 3.28
CA GLU A 503 8.80 -17.80 3.23
C GLU A 503 7.57 -18.60 3.63
N CYS A 504 7.08 -19.44 2.71
CA CYS A 504 5.83 -20.17 2.84
C CYS A 504 6.04 -21.69 2.76
N SER A 505 5.06 -22.44 3.27
CA SER A 505 4.87 -23.84 2.91
C SER A 505 3.41 -24.08 2.58
N ALA A 506 3.12 -24.36 1.31
CA ALA A 506 1.80 -24.82 0.89
C ALA A 506 1.35 -26.07 1.68
N LYS A 507 2.28 -27.00 1.94
CA LYS A 507 2.00 -28.27 2.62
C LYS A 507 1.61 -28.11 4.07
N ASN A 508 2.28 -27.22 4.80
CA ASN A 508 2.04 -26.99 6.23
C ASN A 508 1.16 -25.74 6.48
N LEU A 509 0.53 -25.19 5.44
CA LEU A 509 -0.26 -23.95 5.45
C LEU A 509 0.47 -22.73 6.05
N LYS A 510 1.80 -22.76 6.05
CA LYS A 510 2.65 -21.73 6.67
C LYS A 510 2.70 -20.48 5.80
N ASN A 511 2.36 -19.34 6.40
CA ASN A 511 2.47 -17.98 5.87
C ASN A 511 1.71 -17.75 4.54
N ILE A 512 0.72 -18.59 4.22
CA ILE A 512 -0.08 -18.42 2.99
C ILE A 512 -0.93 -17.15 3.09
N SER A 513 -1.70 -16.96 4.17
CA SER A 513 -2.53 -15.76 4.34
C SER A 513 -1.70 -14.48 4.45
N GLU A 514 -0.52 -14.55 5.07
CA GLU A 514 0.43 -13.43 5.17
C GLU A 514 0.91 -12.97 3.79
N LEU A 515 1.22 -13.89 2.88
CA LEU A 515 1.61 -13.58 1.50
C LEU A 515 0.57 -12.69 0.79
N PHE A 516 -0.71 -13.09 0.82
CA PHE A 516 -1.77 -12.34 0.15
C PHE A 516 -2.11 -11.03 0.87
N TYR A 517 -1.99 -10.99 2.20
CA TYR A 517 -2.07 -9.75 2.98
C TYR A 517 -0.97 -8.75 2.56
N TYR A 518 0.29 -9.18 2.47
CA TYR A 518 1.38 -8.33 2.01
C TYR A 518 1.21 -7.91 0.54
N ALA A 519 0.67 -8.77 -0.32
CA ALA A 519 0.34 -8.42 -1.71
C ALA A 519 -0.71 -7.31 -1.79
N GLN A 520 -1.78 -7.39 -1.00
CA GLN A 520 -2.77 -6.31 -0.90
C GLN A 520 -2.13 -5.02 -0.35
N LYS A 521 -1.33 -5.12 0.72
CA LYS A 521 -0.68 -3.95 1.34
C LYS A 521 0.30 -3.24 0.42
N ALA A 522 1.07 -3.96 -0.39
CA ALA A 522 2.01 -3.37 -1.35
C ALA A 522 1.31 -2.50 -2.41
N VAL A 523 0.08 -2.85 -2.81
CA VAL A 523 -0.76 -2.03 -3.70
C VAL A 523 -1.45 -0.90 -2.95
N LEU A 524 -2.04 -1.21 -1.79
CA LEU A 524 -2.89 -0.28 -1.05
C LEU A 524 -2.12 0.77 -0.25
N HIS A 525 -0.83 0.56 0.01
CA HIS A 525 -0.01 1.44 0.84
C HIS A 525 1.47 1.43 0.38
N PRO A 526 1.77 1.77 -0.88
CA PRO A 526 3.10 1.58 -1.45
C PRO A 526 4.19 2.31 -0.64
N THR A 527 5.33 1.65 -0.37
CA THR A 527 6.43 2.28 0.37
C THR A 527 7.17 3.29 -0.53
N GLY A 528 7.23 2.97 -1.83
CA GLY A 528 7.97 3.71 -2.86
C GLY A 528 7.78 5.22 -2.86
N PRO A 529 6.56 5.80 -2.83
CA PRO A 529 6.37 7.25 -2.80
C PRO A 529 6.84 7.93 -1.51
N LEU A 530 6.86 7.21 -0.38
CA LEU A 530 7.13 7.78 0.94
C LEU A 530 8.62 7.86 1.30
N TYR A 531 9.40 6.85 0.91
CA TYR A 531 10.73 6.61 1.48
C TYR A 531 11.74 6.11 0.44
N CYS A 532 13.02 6.36 0.69
CA CYS A 532 14.14 5.89 -0.12
C CYS A 532 14.96 4.90 0.72
N PRO A 533 14.83 3.58 0.50
CA PRO A 533 15.58 2.57 1.27
C PRO A 533 17.10 2.73 1.20
N GLU A 534 17.61 3.20 0.06
CA GLU A 534 19.04 3.38 -0.22
C GLU A 534 19.67 4.48 0.64
N GLU A 535 19.04 5.67 0.64
CA GLU A 535 19.48 6.83 1.43
C GLU A 535 19.02 6.76 2.90
N LYS A 536 18.08 5.85 3.21
CA LYS A 536 17.39 5.71 4.51
C LYS A 536 16.62 6.96 4.97
N GLU A 537 16.17 7.78 4.03
CA GLU A 537 15.43 9.03 4.27
C GLU A 537 14.04 9.03 3.61
N MET A 538 13.11 9.84 4.17
CA MET A 538 11.82 10.09 3.53
C MET A 538 11.98 10.95 2.27
N LYS A 539 11.16 10.67 1.24
CA LYS A 539 11.22 11.43 -0.01
C LYS A 539 10.79 12.89 0.18
N PRO A 540 11.36 13.86 -0.57
CA PRO A 540 11.02 15.28 -0.41
C PRO A 540 9.52 15.61 -0.62
N SER A 541 8.82 14.86 -1.48
CA SER A 541 7.37 14.93 -1.67
C SER A 541 6.61 14.58 -0.40
N CYS A 542 6.96 13.46 0.24
CA CYS A 542 6.39 13.01 1.52
C CYS A 542 6.64 14.03 2.64
N ILE A 543 7.88 14.52 2.75
CA ILE A 543 8.24 15.58 3.72
C ILE A 543 7.40 16.85 3.49
N LYS A 544 7.20 17.27 2.23
CA LYS A 544 6.38 18.44 1.87
C LYS A 544 4.91 18.24 2.27
N ALA A 545 4.34 17.07 1.99
CA ALA A 545 2.96 16.73 2.36
C ALA A 545 2.77 16.72 3.89
N LEU A 546 3.61 15.97 4.62
CA LEU A 546 3.58 15.90 6.08
C LEU A 546 3.83 17.28 6.74
N THR A 547 4.69 18.12 6.16
CA THR A 547 4.90 19.50 6.64
C THR A 547 3.67 20.38 6.48
N ARG A 548 2.87 20.19 5.42
CA ARG A 548 1.57 20.87 5.27
C ARG A 548 0.56 20.35 6.29
N ILE A 549 0.49 19.02 6.47
CA ILE A 549 -0.41 18.38 7.46
C ILE A 549 -0.12 18.89 8.87
N PHE A 550 1.16 18.96 9.26
CA PHE A 550 1.59 19.55 10.52
C PHE A 550 1.04 20.98 10.71
N LYS A 551 1.21 21.87 9.72
CA LYS A 551 0.75 23.28 9.79
C LYS A 551 -0.76 23.47 9.79
N ILE A 552 -1.52 22.48 9.33
CA ILE A 552 -2.99 22.47 9.40
C ILE A 552 -3.44 21.95 10.77
N SER A 553 -2.67 21.03 11.37
CA SER A 553 -2.94 20.41 12.67
C SER A 553 -2.50 21.28 13.86
N ASP A 554 -1.46 22.09 13.65
CA ASP A 554 -1.04 23.21 14.49
C ASP A 554 -2.12 24.29 14.36
N LEU A 555 -2.99 24.44 15.36
CA LEU A 555 -4.18 25.28 15.29
C LEU A 555 -3.89 26.71 15.78
N ASP A 556 -2.89 26.92 16.62
CA ASP A 556 -2.52 28.23 17.17
C ASP A 556 -1.23 28.87 16.56
N ASN A 557 -0.50 28.14 15.71
CA ASN A 557 0.71 28.57 14.97
C ASN A 557 1.92 28.90 15.85
N ASP A 558 2.03 28.27 17.02
CA ASP A 558 3.23 28.33 17.86
C ASP A 558 4.40 27.45 17.31
N GLY A 559 4.10 26.54 16.38
CA GLY A 559 5.05 25.65 15.72
C GLY A 559 5.33 24.33 16.45
N ILE A 560 4.51 23.97 17.44
CA ILE A 560 4.40 22.63 18.02
C ILE A 560 2.97 22.08 17.83
N LEU A 561 2.78 20.79 18.12
CA LEU A 561 1.47 20.21 18.35
C LEU A 561 1.34 19.90 19.84
N ASN A 562 0.50 20.65 20.54
CA ASN A 562 0.21 20.42 21.95
C ASN A 562 -0.73 19.20 22.14
N ASP A 563 -1.00 18.81 23.39
CA ASP A 563 -1.78 17.60 23.68
C ASP A 563 -3.23 17.67 23.18
N HIS A 564 -3.81 18.86 23.06
CA HIS A 564 -5.15 19.04 22.50
C HIS A 564 -5.13 18.84 20.98
N GLU A 565 -4.15 19.41 20.29
CA GLU A 565 -3.97 19.30 18.84
C GLU A 565 -3.56 17.89 18.40
N LEU A 566 -2.68 17.23 19.17
CA LEU A 566 -2.34 15.82 18.94
C LEU A 566 -3.57 14.92 19.09
N ASN A 567 -4.42 15.15 20.10
CA ASN A 567 -5.66 14.39 20.26
C ASN A 567 -6.70 14.72 19.17
N PHE A 568 -6.76 15.97 18.71
CA PHE A 568 -7.58 16.36 17.57
C PHE A 568 -7.11 15.61 16.30
N PHE A 569 -5.83 15.69 15.96
CA PHE A 569 -5.20 14.99 14.85
C PHE A 569 -5.43 13.47 14.90
N GLN A 570 -5.24 12.85 16.06
CA GLN A 570 -5.47 11.41 16.27
C GLN A 570 -6.95 11.04 16.05
N ARG A 571 -7.90 11.79 16.63
CA ARG A 571 -9.34 11.58 16.37
C ARG A 571 -9.66 11.74 14.89
N THR A 572 -9.12 12.77 14.22
CA THR A 572 -9.39 13.04 12.82
C THR A 572 -8.87 11.94 11.90
N CYS A 573 -7.69 11.37 12.17
CA CYS A 573 -7.06 10.34 11.33
C CYS A 573 -7.49 8.91 11.64
N PHE A 574 -7.66 8.57 12.93
CA PHE A 574 -7.81 7.19 13.39
C PHE A 574 -9.12 6.96 14.17
N ASN A 575 -10.00 7.96 14.26
CA ASN A 575 -11.28 7.94 15.00
C ASN A 575 -11.16 7.73 16.53
N MET A 576 -9.94 7.61 17.08
CA MET A 576 -9.70 7.41 18.51
C MET A 576 -8.58 8.34 19.01
N PRO A 577 -8.77 9.07 20.14
CA PRO A 577 -7.70 9.80 20.79
C PRO A 577 -6.76 8.85 21.55
N LEU A 578 -5.52 9.25 21.75
CA LEU A 578 -4.56 8.49 22.55
C LEU A 578 -4.81 8.68 24.05
N ALA A 579 -4.58 7.62 24.84
CA ALA A 579 -4.54 7.76 26.29
C ALA A 579 -3.39 8.71 26.69
N PRO A 580 -3.55 9.57 27.73
CA PRO A 580 -2.51 10.54 28.10
C PRO A 580 -1.14 9.93 28.38
N GLN A 581 -1.11 8.73 28.97
CA GLN A 581 0.13 7.98 29.22
C GLN A 581 0.80 7.56 27.90
N ALA A 582 0.06 6.92 27.00
CA ALA A 582 0.57 6.50 25.68
C ALA A 582 1.07 7.69 24.84
N LEU A 583 0.43 8.85 24.94
CA LEU A 583 0.90 10.07 24.28
C LEU A 583 2.25 10.54 24.85
N GLU A 584 2.43 10.47 26.17
CA GLU A 584 3.69 10.81 26.82
C GLU A 584 4.80 9.80 26.50
N ASP A 585 4.46 8.52 26.33
CA ASP A 585 5.39 7.47 25.89
C ASP A 585 5.86 7.66 24.45
N VAL A 586 4.98 8.12 23.54
CA VAL A 586 5.37 8.58 22.19
C VAL A 586 6.37 9.74 22.28
N LYS A 587 6.09 10.77 23.11
CA LYS A 587 7.04 11.87 23.30
C LYS A 587 8.36 11.40 23.89
N ASN A 588 8.34 10.43 24.81
CA ASN A 588 9.56 9.83 25.36
C ASN A 588 10.39 9.12 24.29
N VAL A 589 9.77 8.42 23.33
CA VAL A 589 10.47 7.86 22.17
C VAL A 589 11.12 8.97 21.33
N VAL A 590 10.43 10.08 21.08
CA VAL A 590 11.01 11.23 20.36
C VAL A 590 12.20 11.82 21.13
N ARG A 591 12.04 12.14 22.43
CA ARG A 591 13.10 12.73 23.29
C ARG A 591 14.36 11.86 23.36
N ARG A 592 14.22 10.53 23.34
CA ARG A 592 15.35 9.58 23.37
C ARG A 592 16.17 9.57 22.06
N ASN A 593 15.55 9.91 20.93
CA ASN A 593 16.19 9.82 19.61
C ASN A 593 16.51 11.20 19.00
N MET A 594 15.85 12.28 19.44
CA MET A 594 15.97 13.62 18.87
C MET A 594 15.82 14.69 19.95
N THR A 595 16.83 15.57 20.07
CA THR A 595 16.88 16.61 21.11
C THR A 595 15.95 17.80 20.86
N ASP A 596 15.60 18.07 19.59
CA ASP A 596 14.71 19.16 19.17
C ASP A 596 13.36 18.67 18.60
N GLY A 597 13.03 17.40 18.86
CA GLY A 597 11.76 16.79 18.44
C GLY A 597 10.57 17.13 19.33
N ILE A 598 10.80 17.53 20.59
CA ILE A 598 9.79 17.99 21.55
C ILE A 598 10.21 19.37 22.09
N ARG A 599 9.28 20.32 22.16
CA ARG A 599 9.48 21.66 22.74
C ARG A 599 8.22 22.05 23.52
N ASP A 600 8.38 22.63 24.71
CA ASP A 600 7.28 23.07 25.58
C ASP A 600 6.18 22.01 25.81
N ASN A 601 6.61 20.74 25.90
CA ASN A 601 5.81 19.52 25.97
C ASN A 601 4.93 19.18 24.73
N GLY A 602 4.99 19.97 23.66
CA GLY A 602 4.39 19.65 22.36
C GLY A 602 5.39 19.05 21.35
N LEU A 603 4.86 18.41 20.31
CA LEU A 603 5.62 17.76 19.26
C LEU A 603 6.04 18.79 18.19
N THR A 604 7.35 18.93 17.92
CA THR A 604 7.82 19.83 16.86
C THR A 604 7.64 19.20 15.48
N LEU A 605 7.70 20.01 14.41
CA LEU A 605 7.71 19.49 13.03
C LEU A 605 8.79 18.43 12.81
N LYS A 606 9.97 18.59 13.44
CA LYS A 606 11.06 17.61 13.34
C LYS A 606 10.70 16.30 14.05
N GLY A 607 10.10 16.38 15.24
CA GLY A 607 9.60 15.20 15.96
C GLY A 607 8.47 14.49 15.20
N PHE A 608 7.56 15.24 14.58
CA PHE A 608 6.48 14.71 13.74
C PHE A 608 7.01 13.96 12.51
N LEU A 609 7.95 14.56 11.77
CA LEU A 609 8.61 13.90 10.65
C LEU A 609 9.40 12.66 11.11
N PHE A 610 10.10 12.73 12.25
CA PHE A 610 10.81 11.59 12.83
C PHE A 610 9.88 10.42 13.17
N LEU A 611 8.69 10.66 13.75
CA LEU A 611 7.72 9.61 14.01
C LEU A 611 7.25 8.93 12.72
N HIS A 612 6.99 9.69 11.66
CA HIS A 612 6.63 9.11 10.36
C HIS A 612 7.78 8.32 9.72
N THR A 613 9.04 8.77 9.83
CA THR A 613 10.21 7.96 9.46
C THR A 613 10.25 6.65 10.24
N LEU A 614 10.03 6.69 11.56
CA LEU A 614 10.07 5.52 12.44
C LEU A 614 8.95 4.51 12.12
N PHE A 615 7.74 4.98 11.76
CA PHE A 615 6.66 4.10 11.31
C PHE A 615 7.04 3.40 10.00
N ILE A 616 7.57 4.12 9.00
CA ILE A 616 7.95 3.52 7.72
C ILE A 616 9.10 2.51 7.91
N GLN A 617 10.14 2.86 8.65
CA GLN A 617 11.28 1.98 8.95
C GLN A 617 10.90 0.70 9.70
N ARG A 618 9.78 0.69 10.42
CA ARG A 618 9.24 -0.47 11.12
C ARG A 618 8.18 -1.24 10.33
N GLY A 619 8.04 -0.97 9.02
CA GLY A 619 7.05 -1.62 8.17
C GLY A 619 5.60 -1.27 8.51
N ARG A 620 5.37 -0.09 9.11
CA ARG A 620 4.07 0.45 9.53
C ARG A 620 3.63 1.66 8.70
N HIS A 621 4.02 1.68 7.43
CA HIS A 621 3.77 2.79 6.49
C HIS A 621 2.27 3.04 6.23
N GLU A 622 1.37 2.07 6.52
CA GLU A 622 -0.08 2.25 6.47
C GLU A 622 -0.55 3.39 7.39
N THR A 623 0.16 3.63 8.50
CA THR A 623 -0.10 4.72 9.44
C THR A 623 0.11 6.08 8.78
N THR A 624 1.20 6.22 8.01
CA THR A 624 1.53 7.44 7.25
C THR A 624 0.54 7.65 6.11
N TRP A 625 0.18 6.60 5.37
CA TRP A 625 -0.81 6.66 4.31
C TRP A 625 -2.22 7.04 4.80
N THR A 626 -2.63 6.54 5.97
CA THR A 626 -3.92 6.89 6.59
C THR A 626 -3.99 8.40 6.87
N VAL A 627 -2.90 8.98 7.42
CA VAL A 627 -2.77 10.42 7.64
C VAL A 627 -2.81 11.21 6.32
N LEU A 628 -2.04 10.79 5.31
CA LEU A 628 -1.99 11.46 4.00
C LEU A 628 -3.37 11.48 3.33
N ARG A 629 -4.02 10.31 3.20
CA ARG A 629 -5.34 10.20 2.56
C ARG A 629 -6.43 10.95 3.34
N ARG A 630 -6.38 10.96 4.68
CA ARG A 630 -7.31 11.76 5.50
C ARG A 630 -7.24 13.26 5.21
N PHE A 631 -6.05 13.75 4.83
CA PHE A 631 -5.78 15.13 4.45
C PHE A 631 -5.91 15.42 2.94
N GLY A 632 -6.49 14.47 2.19
CA GLY A 632 -6.84 14.62 0.78
C GLY A 632 -5.75 14.25 -0.21
N TYR A 633 -4.67 13.59 0.23
CA TYR A 633 -3.58 13.15 -0.65
C TYR A 633 -3.86 11.81 -1.33
N ASP A 634 -3.43 11.66 -2.57
CA ASP A 634 -3.33 10.39 -3.31
C ASP A 634 -1.94 9.76 -3.20
N ASP A 635 -1.76 8.65 -3.93
CA ASP A 635 -0.56 7.80 -3.87
C ASP A 635 0.67 8.44 -4.56
N ASP A 636 0.45 9.45 -5.41
CA ASP A 636 1.50 10.32 -5.98
C ASP A 636 1.87 11.48 -5.04
N LEU A 637 1.19 11.60 -3.89
CA LEU A 637 1.32 12.67 -2.90
C LEU A 637 0.88 14.04 -3.43
N GLU A 638 -0.06 14.04 -4.39
CA GLU A 638 -0.79 15.22 -4.83
C GLU A 638 -2.14 15.32 -4.10
N LEU A 639 -2.77 16.50 -4.13
CA LEU A 639 -4.09 16.68 -3.51
C LEU A 639 -5.18 16.35 -4.53
N THR A 640 -6.06 15.42 -4.17
CA THR A 640 -7.06 14.89 -5.09
C THR A 640 -7.99 15.98 -5.61
N GLN A 641 -8.36 15.85 -6.89
CA GLN A 641 -9.28 16.78 -7.55
C GLN A 641 -10.64 16.84 -6.84
N GLU A 642 -11.08 15.73 -6.25
CA GLU A 642 -12.33 15.65 -5.48
C GLU A 642 -12.28 16.44 -4.16
N TYR A 643 -11.12 16.45 -3.49
CA TYR A 643 -10.89 17.20 -2.26
C TYR A 643 -10.81 18.73 -2.50
N LEU A 644 -10.16 19.14 -3.59
CA LEU A 644 -10.00 20.56 -3.96
C LEU A 644 -11.21 21.14 -4.69
N PHE A 645 -11.86 20.37 -5.56
CA PHE A 645 -12.95 20.83 -6.43
C PHE A 645 -14.26 20.04 -6.22
N PRO A 646 -14.82 20.02 -5.00
CA PRO A 646 -16.05 19.29 -4.72
C PRO A 646 -17.23 19.83 -5.55
N LEU A 647 -18.09 18.92 -6.01
CA LEU A 647 -19.18 19.22 -6.93
C LEU A 647 -20.24 20.15 -6.32
N LEU A 648 -20.21 21.43 -6.72
CA LEU A 648 -21.20 22.45 -6.32
C LEU A 648 -21.99 22.98 -7.53
N LYS A 649 -23.23 22.54 -7.69
CA LYS A 649 -24.13 22.99 -8.79
C LYS A 649 -24.85 24.29 -8.41
N ILE A 650 -24.54 25.38 -9.11
CA ILE A 650 -25.15 26.70 -8.88
C ILE A 650 -26.27 26.95 -9.89
N PRO A 651 -27.53 27.15 -9.45
CA PRO A 651 -28.62 27.47 -10.37
C PRO A 651 -28.46 28.87 -11.00
N PRO A 652 -28.97 29.10 -12.23
CA PRO A 652 -28.95 30.42 -12.85
C PRO A 652 -29.62 31.50 -11.98
N ASN A 653 -29.06 32.71 -12.00
CA ASN A 653 -29.50 33.88 -11.23
C ASN A 653 -29.44 33.75 -9.69
N CYS A 654 -28.80 32.70 -9.16
CA CYS A 654 -28.34 32.62 -7.78
C CYS A 654 -26.95 33.28 -7.61
N THR A 655 -26.51 33.48 -6.37
CA THR A 655 -25.14 33.91 -6.03
C THR A 655 -24.57 33.00 -4.93
N THR A 656 -23.26 32.99 -4.78
CA THR A 656 -22.54 32.25 -3.75
C THR A 656 -22.00 33.20 -2.68
N GLU A 657 -22.22 32.86 -1.42
CA GLU A 657 -21.77 33.63 -0.25
C GLU A 657 -21.18 32.66 0.79
N LEU A 658 -20.23 33.12 1.61
CA LEU A 658 -19.72 32.33 2.74
C LEU A 658 -20.79 32.23 3.84
N ASN A 659 -20.94 31.06 4.45
CA ASN A 659 -21.78 30.91 5.64
C ASN A 659 -21.08 31.38 6.92
N HIS A 660 -21.81 31.42 8.04
CA HIS A 660 -21.27 31.92 9.30
C HIS A 660 -20.06 31.11 9.81
N ASN A 661 -20.09 29.79 9.70
CA ASN A 661 -19.00 28.91 10.14
C ASN A 661 -17.74 29.12 9.29
N ALA A 662 -17.91 29.33 7.98
CA ALA A 662 -16.80 29.66 7.08
C ALA A 662 -16.18 31.03 7.41
N TYR A 663 -16.98 32.03 7.79
CA TYR A 663 -16.42 33.28 8.33
C TYR A 663 -15.65 33.05 9.63
N LEU A 664 -16.19 32.29 10.60
CA LEU A 664 -15.49 31.97 11.85
C LEU A 664 -14.15 31.26 11.61
N PHE A 665 -14.12 30.29 10.68
CA PHE A 665 -12.89 29.64 10.23
C PHE A 665 -11.86 30.63 9.71
N LEU A 666 -12.26 31.47 8.75
CA LEU A 666 -11.37 32.46 8.14
C LEU A 666 -10.89 33.50 9.16
N GLN A 667 -11.71 33.84 10.15
CA GLN A 667 -11.31 34.69 11.28
C GLN A 667 -10.23 34.00 12.12
N SER A 668 -10.41 32.73 12.51
CA SER A 668 -9.36 31.99 13.22
C SER A 668 -8.07 31.83 12.41
N VAL A 669 -8.15 31.65 11.08
CA VAL A 669 -6.97 31.61 10.19
C VAL A 669 -6.28 32.98 10.10
N PHE A 670 -7.03 34.08 10.14
CA PHE A 670 -6.43 35.41 10.22
C PHE A 670 -5.70 35.60 11.56
N ASP A 671 -6.39 35.37 12.68
CA ASP A 671 -5.88 35.59 14.03
C ASP A 671 -4.66 34.68 14.35
N LYS A 672 -4.60 33.50 13.71
CA LYS A 672 -3.47 32.55 13.73
C LYS A 672 -2.20 33.08 13.04
N HIS A 673 -2.34 34.00 12.09
CA HIS A 673 -1.22 34.55 11.31
C HIS A 673 -0.92 36.03 11.57
N ASP A 674 -1.83 36.79 12.20
CA ASP A 674 -1.59 38.13 12.77
C ASP A 674 -0.77 38.00 14.09
N LYS A 675 0.56 37.95 13.97
CA LYS A 675 1.48 37.66 15.08
C LYS A 675 1.85 38.91 15.87
N ASP A 676 1.87 40.08 15.23
CA ASP A 676 2.09 41.36 15.92
C ASP A 676 0.81 41.99 16.49
N ARG A 677 -0.37 41.47 16.10
CA ARG A 677 -1.72 41.84 16.57
C ARG A 677 -2.12 43.25 16.13
N ASP A 678 -1.65 43.72 14.97
CA ASP A 678 -2.02 45.02 14.39
C ASP A 678 -3.38 45.02 13.65
N CYS A 679 -4.05 43.86 13.57
CA CYS A 679 -5.30 43.63 12.82
C CYS A 679 -5.12 43.78 11.30
N ALA A 680 -3.91 43.55 10.79
CA ALA A 680 -3.57 43.36 9.39
C ALA A 680 -2.62 42.17 9.20
N LEU A 681 -2.33 41.83 7.95
CA LEU A 681 -1.34 40.84 7.58
C LEU A 681 -0.20 41.53 6.83
N SER A 682 0.96 41.58 7.47
CA SER A 682 2.20 41.99 6.81
C SER A 682 2.57 41.03 5.66
N PRO A 683 3.48 41.42 4.74
CA PRO A 683 3.91 40.54 3.66
C PRO A 683 4.51 39.20 4.12
N ASP A 684 5.15 39.17 5.29
CA ASP A 684 5.77 37.96 5.84
C ASP A 684 4.74 37.03 6.51
N GLU A 685 3.71 37.57 7.17
CA GLU A 685 2.59 36.81 7.74
C GLU A 685 1.67 36.26 6.65
N LEU A 686 1.41 37.06 5.62
CA LEU A 686 0.68 36.63 4.43
C LEU A 686 1.43 35.52 3.68
N LYS A 687 2.77 35.60 3.63
CA LYS A 687 3.63 34.52 3.13
C LYS A 687 3.62 33.30 4.05
N ASP A 688 3.48 33.47 5.37
CA ASP A 688 3.35 32.38 6.36
C ASP A 688 2.04 31.61 6.18
N LEU A 689 0.92 32.34 6.08
CA LEU A 689 -0.43 31.82 5.83
C LEU A 689 -0.48 31.01 4.53
N PHE A 690 0.15 31.51 3.46
CA PHE A 690 0.21 30.80 2.19
C PHE A 690 1.31 29.70 2.10
N LYS A 691 2.01 29.35 3.19
CA LYS A 691 2.93 28.18 3.18
C LYS A 691 2.21 26.83 3.03
N VAL A 692 0.90 26.76 3.22
CA VAL A 692 0.07 25.55 2.96
C VAL A 692 -0.51 25.51 1.55
N PHE A 693 -0.22 26.52 0.72
CA PHE A 693 -0.63 26.59 -0.68
C PHE A 693 0.53 26.17 -1.60
N PRO A 694 0.25 25.57 -2.78
CA PRO A 694 1.29 25.25 -3.76
C PRO A 694 1.82 26.48 -4.53
N TYR A 695 1.12 27.61 -4.48
CA TYR A 695 1.47 28.87 -5.13
C TYR A 695 0.98 30.07 -4.30
N MET A 696 1.41 31.29 -4.63
CA MET A 696 0.88 32.52 -4.02
C MET A 696 -0.51 32.82 -4.62
N PRO A 697 -1.62 32.69 -3.87
CA PRO A 697 -2.96 32.77 -4.44
C PRO A 697 -3.43 34.20 -4.74
N TRP A 698 -2.83 35.20 -4.08
CA TRP A 698 -3.22 36.60 -4.18
C TRP A 698 -2.15 37.42 -4.88
N GLY A 699 -2.54 38.10 -5.96
CA GLY A 699 -1.70 39.07 -6.66
C GLY A 699 -1.57 40.38 -5.89
N PRO A 700 -0.61 41.24 -6.28
CA PRO A 700 -0.38 42.54 -5.63
C PRO A 700 -1.50 43.57 -5.89
N ASP A 701 -2.43 43.25 -6.79
CA ASP A 701 -3.68 43.98 -7.02
C ASP A 701 -4.68 43.83 -5.85
N VAL A 702 -4.59 42.75 -5.06
CA VAL A 702 -5.48 42.50 -3.91
C VAL A 702 -5.40 43.64 -2.88
N ASN A 703 -4.20 44.18 -2.62
CA ASN A 703 -3.99 45.37 -1.77
C ASN A 703 -4.71 46.62 -2.29
N ASN A 704 -5.17 46.63 -3.55
CA ASN A 704 -6.01 47.67 -4.15
C ASN A 704 -7.44 47.20 -4.47
N THR A 705 -7.79 45.96 -4.13
CA THR A 705 -9.15 45.42 -4.24
C THR A 705 -9.91 45.53 -2.91
N VAL A 706 -9.20 45.47 -1.78
CA VAL A 706 -9.79 45.45 -0.43
C VAL A 706 -9.25 46.56 0.46
N TYR A 707 -9.82 46.69 1.67
CA TYR A 707 -9.38 47.67 2.64
C TYR A 707 -8.00 47.31 3.22
N THR A 708 -7.11 48.31 3.32
CA THR A 708 -5.73 48.17 3.81
C THR A 708 -5.43 49.18 4.90
N ASN A 709 -4.46 48.87 5.78
CA ASN A 709 -3.93 49.83 6.74
C ASN A 709 -3.10 50.93 6.02
N ASP A 710 -2.54 51.88 6.77
CA ASP A 710 -1.75 52.99 6.21
C ASP A 710 -0.42 52.55 5.58
N GLN A 711 0.07 51.35 5.89
CA GLN A 711 1.23 50.73 5.24
C GLN A 711 0.87 49.99 3.94
N GLY A 712 -0.42 49.82 3.65
CA GLY A 712 -0.92 49.05 2.50
C GLY A 712 -1.08 47.54 2.77
N TRP A 713 -0.94 47.10 4.01
CA TRP A 713 -1.16 45.71 4.44
C TRP A 713 -2.67 45.42 4.52
N ILE A 714 -3.05 44.17 4.24
CA ILE A 714 -4.47 43.77 4.18
C ILE A 714 -5.00 43.67 5.60
N THR A 715 -6.02 44.46 5.97
CA THR A 715 -6.60 44.38 7.33
C THR A 715 -7.46 43.13 7.50
N TYR A 716 -7.81 42.77 8.73
CA TYR A 716 -8.85 41.77 9.06
C TYR A 716 -10.10 41.90 8.17
N GLN A 717 -10.66 43.11 8.10
CA GLN A 717 -11.85 43.35 7.27
C GLN A 717 -11.53 43.26 5.77
N GLY A 718 -10.32 43.64 5.35
CA GLY A 718 -9.84 43.46 3.98
C GLY A 718 -9.72 41.99 3.59
N TYR A 719 -9.16 41.16 4.47
CA TYR A 719 -8.99 39.72 4.32
C TYR A 719 -10.36 39.03 4.14
N LEU A 720 -11.32 39.28 5.04
CA LEU A 720 -12.68 38.75 4.91
C LEU A 720 -13.38 39.26 3.64
N SER A 721 -13.13 40.51 3.23
CA SER A 721 -13.64 41.06 1.98
C SER A 721 -13.05 40.34 0.74
N GLN A 722 -11.77 39.98 0.76
CA GLN A 722 -11.12 39.26 -0.35
C GLN A 722 -11.67 37.84 -0.51
N TRP A 723 -11.90 37.15 0.59
CA TRP A 723 -12.58 35.84 0.58
C TRP A 723 -14.02 35.95 0.09
N THR A 724 -14.76 36.96 0.55
CA THR A 724 -16.13 37.24 0.08
C THR A 724 -16.18 37.51 -1.42
N LEU A 725 -15.22 38.28 -1.95
CA LEU A 725 -15.08 38.56 -3.38
C LEU A 725 -14.79 37.30 -4.19
N THR A 726 -13.81 36.51 -3.75
CA THR A 726 -13.44 35.24 -4.39
C THR A 726 -14.65 34.32 -4.43
N THR A 727 -15.36 34.14 -3.31
CA THR A 727 -16.58 33.31 -3.22
C THR A 727 -17.67 33.75 -4.20
N TYR A 728 -17.86 35.06 -4.39
CA TYR A 728 -18.91 35.61 -5.25
C TYR A 728 -18.59 35.54 -6.75
N LEU A 729 -17.30 35.67 -7.12
CA LEU A 729 -16.87 35.69 -8.52
C LEU A 729 -16.39 34.33 -9.04
N ASP A 730 -15.66 33.57 -8.22
CA ASP A 730 -15.05 32.28 -8.56
C ASP A 730 -15.09 31.35 -7.33
N VAL A 731 -16.24 30.74 -7.14
CA VAL A 731 -16.49 29.81 -6.03
C VAL A 731 -15.61 28.56 -6.10
N GLN A 732 -15.19 28.10 -7.28
CA GLN A 732 -14.34 26.91 -7.41
C GLN A 732 -12.96 27.19 -6.84
N ARG A 733 -12.37 28.34 -7.15
CA ARG A 733 -11.14 28.82 -6.52
C ARG A 733 -11.28 29.05 -5.02
N CYS A 734 -12.45 29.51 -4.55
CA CYS A 734 -12.70 29.61 -3.12
C CYS A 734 -12.69 28.23 -2.42
N LEU A 735 -13.30 27.21 -3.05
CA LEU A 735 -13.31 25.84 -2.53
C LEU A 735 -11.90 25.25 -2.50
N GLU A 736 -11.14 25.42 -3.59
CA GLU A 736 -9.73 25.04 -3.69
C GLU A 736 -8.89 25.65 -2.55
N TYR A 737 -9.04 26.96 -2.30
CA TYR A 737 -8.30 27.66 -1.25
C TYR A 737 -8.70 27.21 0.17
N LEU A 738 -9.98 26.91 0.41
CA LEU A 738 -10.44 26.29 1.66
C LEU A 738 -9.88 24.87 1.82
N GLY A 739 -9.74 24.13 0.72
CA GLY A 739 -9.06 22.84 0.67
C GLY A 739 -7.58 22.95 1.07
N TYR A 740 -6.84 23.91 0.52
CA TYR A 740 -5.45 24.15 0.91
C TYR A 740 -5.31 24.51 2.40
N LEU A 741 -6.22 25.31 2.96
CA LEU A 741 -6.29 25.62 4.40
C LEU A 741 -6.79 24.47 5.29
N GLY A 742 -7.36 23.40 4.73
CA GLY A 742 -7.85 22.26 5.51
C GLY A 742 -9.24 22.44 6.16
N TYR A 743 -10.11 23.30 5.61
CA TYR A 743 -11.42 23.63 6.20
C TYR A 743 -12.27 22.39 6.54
N SER A 744 -12.48 21.48 5.57
CA SER A 744 -13.28 20.26 5.79
C SER A 744 -12.70 19.33 6.86
N ILE A 745 -11.39 19.38 7.08
CA ILE A 745 -10.68 18.56 8.06
C ILE A 745 -10.88 19.17 9.45
N ILE A 746 -10.61 20.47 9.60
CA ILE A 746 -10.69 21.21 10.88
C ILE A 746 -12.14 21.27 11.39
N HIS A 747 -13.13 21.41 10.50
CA HIS A 747 -14.55 21.44 10.87
C HIS A 747 -15.27 20.08 10.75
N GLU A 748 -14.56 18.98 10.49
CA GLU A 748 -15.12 17.63 10.36
C GLU A 748 -16.34 17.58 9.41
N GLN A 749 -16.21 18.19 8.22
CA GLN A 749 -17.23 18.23 7.17
C GLN A 749 -16.85 17.33 5.98
N ASP A 750 -17.84 16.84 5.24
CA ASP A 750 -17.62 15.99 4.06
C ASP A 750 -16.81 16.68 2.95
N SER A 751 -16.97 17.99 2.77
CA SER A 751 -16.25 18.75 1.73
C SER A 751 -16.22 20.26 1.99
N GLN A 752 -15.38 20.97 1.23
CA GLN A 752 -15.30 22.44 1.28
C GLN A 752 -16.62 23.12 0.89
N ALA A 753 -17.51 22.43 0.16
CA ALA A 753 -18.80 22.96 -0.25
C ALA A 753 -19.71 23.30 0.96
N ALA A 754 -19.49 22.66 2.11
CA ALA A 754 -20.18 22.97 3.37
C ALA A 754 -19.94 24.41 3.86
N ALA A 755 -18.92 25.13 3.35
CA ALA A 755 -18.68 26.55 3.64
C ALA A 755 -19.63 27.51 2.90
N ILE A 756 -20.26 27.06 1.81
CA ILE A 756 -20.91 27.95 0.83
C ILE A 756 -22.44 27.96 0.97
N THR A 757 -23.00 29.15 1.09
CA THR A 757 -24.44 29.41 0.94
C THR A 757 -24.75 29.76 -0.51
N ILE A 758 -25.54 28.94 -1.19
CA ILE A 758 -26.16 29.32 -2.47
C ILE A 758 -27.42 30.15 -2.17
N THR A 759 -27.42 31.43 -2.57
CA THR A 759 -28.58 32.31 -2.39
C THR A 759 -29.70 31.94 -3.35
N ARG A 760 -30.95 32.28 -3.03
CA ARG A 760 -32.08 32.00 -3.91
C ARG A 760 -32.05 32.85 -5.19
N ASN A 761 -32.76 32.37 -6.21
CA ASN A 761 -32.86 33.00 -7.52
C ASN A 761 -33.37 34.47 -7.42
N LYS A 762 -32.66 35.40 -8.08
CA LYS A 762 -32.94 36.84 -8.06
C LYS A 762 -34.35 37.22 -8.52
N HIS A 763 -35.01 36.44 -9.38
CA HIS A 763 -36.39 36.71 -9.77
C HIS A 763 -37.36 36.57 -8.58
N ILE A 764 -37.09 35.65 -7.65
CA ILE A 764 -37.89 35.47 -6.42
C ILE A 764 -37.70 36.67 -5.49
N ASP A 765 -36.47 37.20 -5.38
CA ASP A 765 -36.21 38.43 -4.60
C ASP A 765 -36.96 39.64 -5.15
N LEU A 766 -36.95 39.82 -6.48
CA LEU A 766 -37.68 40.91 -7.14
C LEU A 766 -39.20 40.76 -7.04
N GLN A 767 -39.74 39.53 -7.13
CA GLN A 767 -41.17 39.25 -6.94
C GLN A 767 -41.60 39.50 -5.48
N LYS A 768 -40.85 38.98 -4.51
CA LYS A 768 -41.14 39.14 -3.08
C LYS A 768 -40.76 40.51 -2.51
N LYS A 769 -40.10 41.37 -3.31
CA LYS A 769 -39.60 42.70 -2.91
C LYS A 769 -38.71 42.67 -1.66
N GLN A 770 -38.00 41.57 -1.46
CA GLN A 770 -37.13 41.32 -0.31
C GLN A 770 -36.02 40.38 -0.75
N THR A 771 -34.79 40.64 -0.30
CA THR A 771 -33.65 39.74 -0.49
C THR A 771 -33.04 39.35 0.86
N GLN A 772 -32.41 38.18 0.90
CA GLN A 772 -31.60 37.72 2.05
C GLN A 772 -30.10 37.77 1.76
N ARG A 773 -29.69 38.21 0.55
CA ARG A 773 -28.30 38.34 0.15
C ARG A 773 -27.52 39.25 1.10
N SER A 774 -26.27 38.92 1.36
CA SER A 774 -25.31 39.75 2.08
C SER A 774 -24.38 40.52 1.14
N VAL A 775 -24.19 40.04 -0.10
CA VAL A 775 -23.28 40.62 -1.11
C VAL A 775 -24.06 41.17 -2.30
N PHE A 776 -23.76 42.40 -2.73
CA PHE A 776 -24.39 43.05 -3.88
C PHE A 776 -23.37 43.54 -4.91
N ARG A 777 -23.54 43.17 -6.18
CA ARG A 777 -22.67 43.64 -7.29
C ARG A 777 -23.15 44.95 -7.89
N CYS A 778 -22.26 45.91 -8.02
CA CYS A 778 -22.43 47.21 -8.64
C CYS A 778 -21.49 47.36 -9.84
N ASN A 779 -22.04 47.41 -11.05
CA ASN A 779 -21.25 47.69 -12.25
C ASN A 779 -21.07 49.20 -12.40
N VAL A 780 -19.82 49.65 -12.53
CA VAL A 780 -19.42 51.05 -12.67
C VAL A 780 -19.02 51.31 -14.13
N LEU A 781 -19.89 51.98 -14.88
CA LEU A 781 -19.70 52.29 -16.31
C LEU A 781 -19.48 53.79 -16.51
N GLY A 782 -18.73 54.16 -17.53
CA GLY A 782 -18.40 55.56 -17.84
C GLY A 782 -17.30 55.67 -18.87
N ALA A 783 -17.19 56.83 -19.52
CA ALA A 783 -16.17 57.07 -20.55
C ALA A 783 -14.73 56.87 -20.04
N ARG A 784 -13.75 56.70 -20.95
CA ARG A 784 -12.33 56.67 -20.59
C ARG A 784 -11.96 58.00 -19.91
N GLY A 785 -11.27 57.93 -18.77
CA GLY A 785 -10.91 59.11 -17.99
C GLY A 785 -12.01 59.69 -17.09
N SER A 786 -13.23 59.12 -17.03
CA SER A 786 -14.32 59.65 -16.19
C SER A 786 -14.15 59.47 -14.68
N GLY A 787 -13.01 58.95 -14.21
CA GLY A 787 -12.71 58.79 -12.78
C GLY A 787 -13.24 57.52 -12.11
N LYS A 788 -13.66 56.50 -12.89
CA LYS A 788 -14.16 55.21 -12.39
C LYS A 788 -13.21 54.55 -11.37
N SER A 789 -11.94 54.34 -11.70
CA SER A 789 -10.96 53.72 -10.79
C SER A 789 -10.78 54.52 -9.50
N GLY A 790 -10.86 55.85 -9.59
CA GLY A 790 -10.80 56.74 -8.42
C GLY A 790 -12.05 56.67 -7.54
N PHE A 791 -13.22 56.34 -8.11
CA PHE A 791 -14.44 56.03 -7.37
C PHE A 791 -14.34 54.66 -6.66
N LEU A 792 -13.73 53.65 -7.29
CA LEU A 792 -13.44 52.36 -6.67
C LEU A 792 -12.47 52.49 -5.48
N GLN A 793 -11.30 53.11 -5.69
CA GLN A 793 -10.30 53.26 -4.62
C GLN A 793 -10.77 54.16 -3.46
N ALA A 794 -11.64 55.13 -3.73
CA ALA A 794 -12.24 55.96 -2.70
C ALA A 794 -13.21 55.20 -1.78
N PHE A 795 -13.85 54.12 -2.26
CA PHE A 795 -14.65 53.23 -1.41
C PHE A 795 -13.78 52.56 -0.33
N LEU A 796 -12.57 52.16 -0.74
CA LEU A 796 -11.51 51.63 0.12
C LEU A 796 -10.82 52.71 0.99
N GLY A 797 -11.34 53.94 1.02
CA GLY A 797 -10.84 55.05 1.84
C GLY A 797 -9.63 55.80 1.25
N LYS A 798 -9.14 55.42 0.07
CA LYS A 798 -7.96 56.03 -0.55
C LYS A 798 -8.35 57.32 -1.31
N ASN A 799 -7.91 58.47 -0.82
CA ASN A 799 -8.03 59.75 -1.54
C ASN A 799 -7.11 59.82 -2.76
N LEU A 800 -7.27 60.84 -3.62
CA LEU A 800 -6.53 60.98 -4.88
C LEU A 800 -5.00 61.02 -4.67
N ALA A 801 -4.51 61.56 -3.55
CA ALA A 801 -3.09 61.58 -3.21
C ALA A 801 -2.53 60.18 -2.90
N ARG A 802 -3.30 59.32 -2.21
CA ARG A 802 -2.96 57.90 -2.01
C ARG A 802 -3.06 57.13 -3.33
N GLN A 803 -4.10 57.37 -4.13
CA GLN A 803 -4.32 56.70 -5.42
C GLN A 803 -3.17 56.92 -6.41
N LYS A 804 -2.55 58.11 -6.45
CA LYS A 804 -1.38 58.42 -7.30
C LYS A 804 -0.13 57.59 -6.97
N ARG A 805 -0.08 56.90 -5.83
CA ARG A 805 1.03 56.00 -5.44
C ARG A 805 0.82 54.55 -5.91
N ILE A 806 -0.37 54.22 -6.42
CA ILE A 806 -0.69 52.88 -6.93
C ILE A 806 0.04 52.67 -8.26
N ARG A 807 0.85 51.61 -8.34
CA ARG A 807 1.55 51.21 -9.57
C ARG A 807 0.58 50.65 -10.60
N GLU A 808 0.91 50.78 -11.88
CA GLU A 808 0.10 50.25 -12.98
C GLU A 808 -0.14 48.74 -12.84
N GLU A 809 0.92 47.99 -12.48
CA GLU A 809 0.89 46.54 -12.25
C GLU A 809 0.05 46.10 -11.04
N HIS A 810 -0.34 47.02 -10.14
CA HIS A 810 -1.13 46.73 -8.93
C HIS A 810 -2.57 47.28 -9.03
N LYS A 811 -3.02 47.71 -10.21
CA LYS A 811 -4.39 48.21 -10.39
C LYS A 811 -5.40 47.07 -10.39
N SER A 812 -6.45 47.22 -9.58
CA SER A 812 -7.62 46.36 -9.62
C SER A 812 -8.81 47.04 -10.28
N TYR A 813 -9.58 46.26 -11.02
CA TYR A 813 -10.89 46.63 -11.57
C TYR A 813 -12.05 46.31 -10.61
N TYR A 814 -11.74 45.78 -9.43
CA TYR A 814 -12.70 45.47 -8.38
C TYR A 814 -12.40 46.28 -7.11
N ALA A 815 -13.44 46.61 -6.35
CA ALA A 815 -13.30 47.11 -4.98
C ALA A 815 -14.43 46.58 -4.11
N ILE A 816 -14.10 45.98 -2.96
CA ILE A 816 -15.08 45.41 -2.03
C ILE A 816 -14.84 45.88 -0.60
N SER A 817 -15.93 46.18 0.11
CA SER A 817 -15.94 46.52 1.54
C SER A 817 -17.36 46.44 2.09
N THR A 818 -17.51 46.57 3.41
CA THR A 818 -18.84 46.61 4.05
C THR A 818 -19.46 48.01 4.04
N THR A 819 -20.79 48.02 3.99
CA THR A 819 -21.66 49.20 4.03
C THR A 819 -22.83 48.92 4.98
N TYR A 820 -23.31 49.96 5.66
CA TYR A 820 -24.38 49.83 6.66
C TYR A 820 -25.67 50.44 6.13
N VAL A 821 -26.67 49.61 5.86
CA VAL A 821 -28.00 50.03 5.36
C VAL A 821 -29.03 49.76 6.46
N TYR A 822 -29.59 50.83 7.04
CA TYR A 822 -30.57 50.76 8.13
C TYR A 822 -30.15 49.87 9.32
N GLY A 823 -28.85 49.87 9.65
CA GLY A 823 -28.28 49.06 10.73
C GLY A 823 -27.91 47.62 10.34
N GLN A 824 -28.17 47.19 9.10
CA GLN A 824 -27.69 45.92 8.56
C GLN A 824 -26.35 46.13 7.87
N GLU A 825 -25.35 45.33 8.22
CA GLU A 825 -24.09 45.27 7.48
C GLU A 825 -24.27 44.42 6.20
N LYS A 826 -23.74 44.93 5.08
CA LYS A 826 -23.79 44.29 3.75
C LYS A 826 -22.52 44.60 2.97
N TYR A 827 -22.04 43.63 2.18
CA TYR A 827 -20.93 43.83 1.25
C TYR A 827 -21.41 44.48 -0.04
N LEU A 828 -20.71 45.53 -0.46
CA LEU A 828 -20.84 46.12 -1.79
C LEU A 828 -19.60 45.75 -2.61
N LEU A 829 -19.82 45.14 -3.77
CA LEU A 829 -18.79 44.76 -4.73
C LEU A 829 -18.88 45.72 -5.92
N LEU A 830 -17.92 46.63 -6.06
CA LEU A 830 -17.79 47.52 -7.21
C LEU A 830 -16.95 46.83 -8.31
N HIS A 831 -17.41 46.89 -9.56
CA HIS A 831 -16.69 46.40 -10.74
C HIS A 831 -16.57 47.52 -11.78
N GLU A 832 -15.35 47.94 -12.12
CA GLU A 832 -15.08 48.91 -13.19
C GLU A 832 -15.20 48.24 -14.57
N VAL A 833 -16.20 48.64 -15.34
CA VAL A 833 -16.38 48.16 -16.72
C VAL A 833 -15.66 49.08 -17.70
N LEU A 834 -14.79 48.50 -18.54
CA LEU A 834 -14.03 49.25 -19.54
C LEU A 834 -14.93 49.74 -20.69
N PRO A 835 -14.68 50.95 -21.26
CA PRO A 835 -15.62 51.58 -22.20
C PRO A 835 -15.72 50.86 -23.55
N ASP A 836 -14.64 50.19 -23.94
CA ASP A 836 -14.48 49.51 -25.24
C ASP A 836 -15.02 48.07 -25.22
N PHE A 837 -15.60 47.63 -24.09
CA PHE A 837 -16.21 46.32 -23.91
C PHE A 837 -17.65 46.33 -24.46
N ASP A 838 -17.85 45.82 -25.68
CA ASP A 838 -19.20 45.48 -26.15
C ASP A 838 -19.73 44.31 -25.32
N PHE A 839 -20.87 44.52 -24.64
CA PHE A 839 -21.55 43.48 -23.88
C PHE A 839 -22.08 42.41 -24.84
N ARG A 840 -21.40 41.26 -24.89
CA ARG A 840 -21.74 40.14 -25.79
C ARG A 840 -22.76 39.18 -25.18
N SER A 841 -22.94 39.20 -23.86
CA SER A 841 -23.90 38.34 -23.14
C SER A 841 -24.70 39.12 -22.08
N GLU A 842 -25.85 38.58 -21.68
CA GLU A 842 -26.61 39.08 -20.53
C GLU A 842 -25.86 38.91 -19.19
N ALA A 843 -24.94 37.93 -19.12
CA ALA A 843 -24.12 37.68 -17.92
C ALA A 843 -23.16 38.83 -17.61
N ASP A 844 -22.60 39.48 -18.65
CA ASP A 844 -21.72 40.64 -18.53
C ASP A 844 -22.46 41.87 -17.93
N LEU A 845 -23.76 41.97 -18.19
CA LEU A 845 -24.65 43.03 -17.68
C LEU A 845 -25.24 42.73 -16.30
N ALA A 846 -25.09 41.50 -15.78
CA ALA A 846 -25.72 41.10 -14.54
C ALA A 846 -25.14 41.84 -13.32
N CYS A 847 -25.93 42.68 -12.68
CA CYS A 847 -25.59 43.36 -11.43
C CYS A 847 -26.85 43.70 -10.63
N ASP A 848 -26.70 44.03 -9.34
CA ASP A 848 -27.81 44.40 -8.45
C ASP A 848 -28.07 45.91 -8.44
N VAL A 849 -27.09 46.71 -8.85
CA VAL A 849 -27.21 48.15 -9.11
C VAL A 849 -26.22 48.57 -10.19
N VAL A 850 -26.54 49.64 -10.92
CA VAL A 850 -25.68 50.24 -11.95
C VAL A 850 -25.26 51.64 -11.52
N CYS A 851 -23.97 51.92 -11.65
CA CYS A 851 -23.35 53.22 -11.40
C CYS A 851 -22.87 53.80 -12.74
N LEU A 852 -23.50 54.89 -13.19
CA LEU A 852 -23.17 55.58 -14.45
C LEU A 852 -22.37 56.85 -14.14
N VAL A 853 -21.08 56.83 -14.46
CA VAL A 853 -20.08 57.82 -14.05
C VAL A 853 -19.69 58.73 -15.22
N TYR A 854 -20.02 60.02 -15.09
CA TYR A 854 -19.56 61.08 -16.00
C TYR A 854 -18.72 62.12 -15.26
N ASP A 855 -17.80 62.75 -15.98
CA ASP A 855 -16.84 63.73 -15.46
C ASP A 855 -17.32 65.15 -15.80
N ILE A 856 -17.53 65.96 -14.76
CA ILE A 856 -18.08 67.32 -14.93
C ILE A 856 -17.17 68.25 -15.74
N SER A 857 -15.86 67.96 -15.82
CA SER A 857 -14.89 68.74 -16.59
C SER A 857 -14.78 68.31 -18.06
N SER A 858 -15.36 67.16 -18.42
CA SER A 858 -15.33 66.60 -19.78
C SER A 858 -16.70 66.71 -20.46
N PRO A 859 -16.84 67.51 -21.54
CA PRO A 859 -18.16 67.85 -22.09
C PRO A 859 -18.84 66.69 -22.81
N ARG A 860 -18.11 65.65 -23.25
CA ARG A 860 -18.68 64.46 -23.92
C ARG A 860 -18.89 63.27 -22.98
N SER A 861 -18.49 63.37 -21.71
CA SER A 861 -18.50 62.21 -20.81
C SER A 861 -19.92 61.72 -20.47
N PHE A 862 -20.90 62.63 -20.34
CA PHE A 862 -22.29 62.28 -20.07
C PHE A 862 -22.98 61.57 -21.25
N GLU A 863 -22.57 61.85 -22.49
CA GLU A 863 -23.13 61.19 -23.68
C GLU A 863 -22.99 59.66 -23.61
N TYR A 864 -21.86 59.17 -23.08
CA TYR A 864 -21.63 57.74 -22.84
C TYR A 864 -22.66 57.18 -21.85
N CYS A 865 -22.87 57.84 -20.71
CA CYS A 865 -23.83 57.39 -19.70
C CYS A 865 -25.25 57.34 -20.24
N ALA A 866 -25.64 58.36 -21.01
CA ALA A 866 -26.96 58.41 -21.66
C ALA A 866 -27.14 57.30 -22.71
N LYS A 867 -26.10 57.00 -23.52
CA LYS A 867 -26.11 55.89 -24.50
C LYS A 867 -26.18 54.53 -23.81
N ALA A 868 -25.35 54.28 -22.79
CA ALA A 868 -25.32 53.02 -22.05
C ALA A 868 -26.65 52.75 -21.34
N TYR A 869 -27.23 53.75 -20.66
CA TYR A 869 -28.56 53.63 -20.06
C TYR A 869 -29.62 53.28 -21.10
N LYS A 870 -29.67 54.00 -22.23
CA LYS A 870 -30.65 53.78 -23.29
C LYS A 870 -30.53 52.41 -23.97
N LYS A 871 -29.30 51.90 -24.15
CA LYS A 871 -29.04 50.62 -24.84
C LYS A 871 -29.30 49.40 -23.96
N TYR A 872 -28.99 49.46 -22.66
CA TYR A 872 -28.96 48.27 -21.80
C TYR A 872 -29.86 48.32 -20.56
N PHE A 873 -30.26 49.51 -20.08
CA PHE A 873 -30.88 49.65 -18.75
C PHE A 873 -32.23 50.39 -18.74
N MET A 874 -32.72 50.91 -19.86
CA MET A 874 -34.01 51.62 -19.91
C MET A 874 -35.19 50.71 -19.51
N ASP A 875 -35.22 49.50 -20.05
CA ASP A 875 -36.27 48.50 -19.80
C ASP A 875 -35.86 47.44 -18.76
N SER A 876 -34.69 47.62 -18.13
CA SER A 876 -34.16 46.72 -17.11
C SER A 876 -34.82 46.95 -15.74
N LYS A 877 -34.91 45.88 -14.95
CA LYS A 877 -35.31 45.95 -13.54
C LYS A 877 -34.15 46.34 -12.62
N THR A 878 -32.93 46.48 -13.15
CA THR A 878 -31.75 46.86 -12.36
C THR A 878 -31.74 48.37 -12.09
N PRO A 879 -31.67 48.81 -10.82
CA PRO A 879 -31.67 50.23 -10.47
C PRO A 879 -30.39 50.93 -10.92
N CYS A 880 -30.52 52.16 -11.45
CA CYS A 880 -29.41 52.95 -11.97
C CYS A 880 -29.24 54.27 -11.20
N MET A 881 -28.00 54.60 -10.85
CA MET A 881 -27.60 55.91 -10.30
C MET A 881 -26.60 56.59 -11.23
N ILE A 882 -26.80 57.89 -11.49
CA ILE A 882 -25.82 58.72 -12.21
C ILE A 882 -24.94 59.46 -11.20
N ILE A 883 -23.63 59.41 -11.40
CA ILE A 883 -22.62 60.10 -10.59
C ILE A 883 -21.88 61.11 -11.47
N ALA A 884 -21.80 62.34 -10.96
CA ALA A 884 -21.00 63.44 -11.49
C ALA A 884 -19.67 63.49 -10.72
N THR A 885 -18.58 63.04 -11.35
CA THR A 885 -17.25 62.96 -10.72
C THR A 885 -16.39 64.18 -11.00
N LYS A 886 -15.33 64.34 -10.19
CA LYS A 886 -14.36 65.44 -10.22
C LYS A 886 -14.98 66.80 -9.92
N THR A 887 -15.87 66.83 -8.93
CA THR A 887 -16.61 68.05 -8.51
C THR A 887 -15.74 69.13 -7.86
N ASP A 888 -14.45 68.87 -7.71
CA ASP A 888 -13.38 69.82 -7.40
C ASP A 888 -12.89 70.63 -8.63
N LEU A 889 -13.26 70.22 -9.85
CA LEU A 889 -12.94 70.91 -11.09
C LEU A 889 -14.11 71.81 -11.56
N HIS A 890 -13.86 72.68 -12.54
CA HIS A 890 -14.89 73.53 -13.14
C HIS A 890 -15.89 72.70 -13.97
N GLU A 891 -17.19 72.82 -13.66
CA GLU A 891 -18.27 72.15 -14.40
C GLU A 891 -18.43 72.74 -15.81
N VAL A 892 -18.32 71.91 -16.85
CA VAL A 892 -18.55 72.30 -18.24
C VAL A 892 -19.91 71.79 -18.74
N ARG A 893 -20.52 72.56 -19.65
CA ARG A 893 -21.79 72.18 -20.28
C ARG A 893 -21.62 70.85 -21.04
N GLN A 894 -22.39 69.84 -20.64
CA GLN A 894 -22.39 68.54 -21.29
C GLN A 894 -22.99 68.63 -22.71
N HIS A 895 -22.27 68.14 -23.71
CA HIS A 895 -22.63 68.09 -25.12
C HIS A 895 -23.58 66.91 -25.39
N TYR A 896 -24.76 66.94 -24.77
CA TYR A 896 -25.87 66.02 -25.01
C TYR A 896 -27.16 66.82 -25.23
N SER A 897 -28.16 66.20 -25.86
CA SER A 897 -29.43 66.87 -26.20
C SER A 897 -30.27 67.33 -25.00
N THR A 898 -29.98 66.82 -23.80
CA THR A 898 -30.61 67.21 -22.53
C THR A 898 -29.55 67.32 -21.44
N SER A 899 -29.77 68.16 -20.42
CA SER A 899 -28.91 68.20 -19.24
C SER A 899 -28.92 66.86 -18.48
N PRO A 900 -27.87 66.52 -17.70
CA PRO A 900 -27.87 65.32 -16.86
C PRO A 900 -29.04 65.27 -15.87
N LEU A 901 -29.44 66.42 -15.32
CA LEU A 901 -30.56 66.53 -14.40
C LEU A 901 -31.91 66.28 -15.08
N ASP A 902 -32.11 66.84 -16.28
CA ASP A 902 -33.35 66.64 -17.05
C ASP A 902 -33.45 65.24 -17.64
N PHE A 903 -32.31 64.62 -17.99
CA PHE A 903 -32.25 63.21 -18.33
C PHE A 903 -32.73 62.33 -17.17
N CYS A 904 -32.22 62.54 -15.96
CA CYS A 904 -32.69 61.80 -14.78
C CYS A 904 -34.18 62.02 -14.52
N ARG A 905 -34.67 63.26 -14.58
CA ARG A 905 -36.10 63.59 -14.44
C ARG A 905 -36.95 62.82 -15.46
N ARG A 906 -36.58 62.86 -16.75
CA ARG A 906 -37.30 62.21 -17.86
C ARG A 906 -37.36 60.69 -17.69
N HIS A 907 -36.27 60.08 -17.24
CA HIS A 907 -36.15 58.63 -17.05
C HIS A 907 -36.48 58.16 -15.61
N LYS A 908 -37.03 59.04 -14.76
CA LYS A 908 -37.42 58.75 -13.36
C LYS A 908 -36.26 58.23 -12.47
N LEU A 909 -35.02 58.58 -12.82
CA LEU A 909 -33.81 58.26 -12.06
C LEU A 909 -33.58 59.28 -10.94
N HIS A 910 -32.71 58.94 -10.00
CA HIS A 910 -32.22 59.90 -9.00
C HIS A 910 -31.44 61.05 -9.67
N PRO A 911 -31.52 62.28 -9.14
CA PRO A 911 -30.66 63.38 -9.59
C PRO A 911 -29.17 62.98 -9.55
N PRO A 912 -28.33 63.46 -10.49
CA PRO A 912 -26.90 63.16 -10.49
C PRO A 912 -26.26 63.42 -9.12
N GLN A 913 -25.58 62.42 -8.57
CA GLN A 913 -24.88 62.55 -7.29
C GLN A 913 -23.49 63.13 -7.52
N GLN A 914 -23.17 64.22 -6.84
CA GLN A 914 -21.85 64.87 -6.91
C GLN A 914 -20.81 64.06 -6.12
N PHE A 915 -19.60 63.90 -6.69
CA PHE A 915 -18.52 63.13 -6.07
C PHE A 915 -17.12 63.65 -6.45
N THR A 916 -16.22 63.66 -5.48
CA THR A 916 -14.77 63.74 -5.72
C THR A 916 -14.00 62.87 -4.73
N CYS A 917 -12.84 62.38 -5.16
CA CYS A 917 -11.83 61.74 -4.31
C CYS A 917 -10.64 62.67 -4.00
N ASN A 918 -10.65 63.90 -4.51
CA ASN A 918 -9.62 64.92 -4.26
C ASN A 918 -9.88 65.64 -2.93
N THR A 919 -9.87 64.87 -1.83
CA THR A 919 -10.15 65.33 -0.47
C THR A 919 -8.88 65.22 0.39
N ALA A 920 -8.69 66.16 1.32
CA ALA A 920 -7.61 66.07 2.31
C ALA A 920 -7.81 64.85 3.23
N GLU A 921 -9.04 64.65 3.68
CA GLU A 921 -9.48 63.51 4.48
C GLU A 921 -9.92 62.32 3.61
N THR A 922 -10.36 61.23 4.25
CA THR A 922 -10.92 60.06 3.58
C THR A 922 -12.20 60.42 2.80
N PRO A 923 -12.42 59.92 1.57
CA PRO A 923 -13.62 60.23 0.80
C PRO A 923 -14.92 59.76 1.49
N SER A 924 -16.01 60.53 1.35
CA SER A 924 -17.31 60.18 1.94
C SER A 924 -17.83 58.84 1.41
N ARG A 925 -18.39 58.03 2.32
CA ARG A 925 -18.99 56.74 1.99
C ARG A 925 -20.49 56.79 1.65
N ASP A 926 -21.14 57.96 1.73
CA ASP A 926 -22.60 58.09 1.61
C ASP A 926 -23.18 57.57 0.30
N ILE A 927 -22.45 57.72 -0.81
CA ILE A 927 -22.90 57.25 -2.13
C ILE A 927 -22.89 55.73 -2.21
N TYR A 928 -21.90 55.05 -1.63
CA TYR A 928 -21.86 53.59 -1.58
C TYR A 928 -23.03 53.04 -0.76
N THR A 929 -23.33 53.64 0.39
CA THR A 929 -24.52 53.30 1.18
C THR A 929 -25.82 53.48 0.37
N LYS A 930 -25.95 54.55 -0.43
CA LYS A 930 -27.09 54.71 -1.36
C LYS A 930 -27.14 53.63 -2.45
N LEU A 931 -25.99 53.25 -3.03
CA LEU A 931 -25.90 52.17 -4.03
C LEU A 931 -26.34 50.82 -3.43
N THR A 932 -25.83 50.44 -2.25
CA THR A 932 -26.27 49.24 -1.54
C THR A 932 -27.76 49.30 -1.19
N THR A 933 -28.28 50.46 -0.77
CA THR A 933 -29.70 50.64 -0.46
C THR A 933 -30.58 50.42 -1.71
N MET A 934 -30.15 50.91 -2.87
CA MET A 934 -30.83 50.67 -4.15
C MET A 934 -30.77 49.20 -4.58
N ALA A 935 -29.64 48.51 -4.36
CA ALA A 935 -29.50 47.08 -4.63
C ALA A 935 -30.42 46.21 -3.72
N MET A 936 -30.51 46.54 -2.43
CA MET A 936 -31.39 45.87 -1.47
C MET A 936 -32.89 46.11 -1.74
N TYR A 937 -33.25 47.32 -2.16
CA TYR A 937 -34.65 47.73 -2.34
C TYR A 937 -34.93 48.32 -3.74
N PRO A 938 -34.76 47.57 -4.85
CA PRO A 938 -34.90 48.11 -6.23
C PRO A 938 -36.26 48.73 -6.55
N HIS A 939 -37.30 48.31 -5.83
CA HIS A 939 -38.69 48.75 -5.98
C HIS A 939 -39.03 49.99 -5.14
N ALA A 940 -38.18 50.34 -4.16
CA ALA A 940 -38.40 51.48 -3.30
C ALA A 940 -37.98 52.77 -4.02
N LYS A 941 -38.95 53.55 -4.49
CA LYS A 941 -38.67 54.95 -4.85
C LYS A 941 -38.24 55.69 -3.60
N LEU A 942 -36.94 55.93 -3.44
CA LEU A 942 -36.33 56.73 -2.37
C LEU A 942 -36.75 58.21 -2.49
N ARG A 943 -38.03 58.48 -2.28
CA ARG A 943 -38.56 59.84 -2.07
C ARG A 943 -37.99 60.34 -0.74
N CYS A 944 -37.15 61.37 -0.81
CA CYS A 944 -36.56 62.08 0.33
C CYS A 944 -35.35 61.39 1.03
N MET A 945 -34.21 61.33 0.34
CA MET A 945 -32.90 61.58 0.96
C MET A 945 -32.28 62.87 0.39
N CYS A 946 -32.98 63.99 0.56
CA CYS A 946 -32.42 65.31 0.30
C CYS A 946 -31.67 65.83 1.53
N ALA A 947 -30.57 66.58 1.32
CA ALA A 947 -29.82 67.25 2.38
C ALA A 947 -30.56 68.49 2.94
N CYS A 948 -31.88 68.39 3.09
CA CYS A 948 -32.76 69.47 3.52
C CYS A 948 -33.00 69.35 5.04
N ASN A 949 -32.51 70.33 5.79
CA ASN A 949 -32.70 70.49 7.25
C ASN A 949 -34.17 70.77 7.68
N ARG A 950 -35.17 70.36 6.88
CA ARG A 950 -36.60 70.62 7.14
C ARG A 950 -37.50 69.39 7.00
N CYS A 951 -36.99 68.19 6.69
CA CYS A 951 -37.82 66.98 6.77
C CYS A 951 -37.77 66.36 8.18
N THR A 952 -38.89 65.81 8.63
CA THR A 952 -39.06 65.26 9.99
C THR A 952 -38.05 64.17 10.33
N PHE A 953 -37.68 63.34 9.34
CA PHE A 953 -36.71 62.26 9.49
C PHE A 953 -35.29 62.75 9.84
N CYS A 954 -34.79 63.78 9.13
CA CYS A 954 -33.47 64.38 9.42
C CYS A 954 -33.45 65.08 10.78
N ILE A 955 -34.57 65.69 11.20
CA ILE A 955 -34.69 66.31 12.53
C ILE A 955 -34.61 65.23 13.63
N SER A 956 -35.27 64.08 13.47
CA SER A 956 -35.14 62.96 14.41
C SER A 956 -33.74 62.33 14.43
N GLN A 957 -33.08 62.22 13.26
CA GLN A 957 -31.72 61.66 13.17
C GLN A 957 -30.69 62.57 13.88
N ASN A 958 -30.78 63.89 13.69
CA ASN A 958 -29.92 64.87 14.35
C ASN A 958 -30.19 64.97 15.86
N LEU A 959 -31.43 64.75 16.30
CA LEU A 959 -31.77 64.68 17.72
C LEU A 959 -31.13 63.45 18.39
N LEU A 960 -31.19 62.27 17.74
CA LEU A 960 -30.58 61.03 18.22
C LEU A 960 -29.04 61.08 18.27
N ASN A 961 -28.41 61.81 17.35
CA ASN A 961 -26.96 61.99 17.29
C ASN A 961 -26.43 63.18 18.12
N SER A 962 -27.29 63.89 18.86
CA SER A 962 -26.89 65.01 19.72
C SER A 962 -25.90 64.58 20.82
N GLU A 963 -24.82 65.35 20.99
CA GLU A 963 -23.85 65.15 22.09
C GLU A 963 -24.50 65.17 23.48
N LEU A 964 -25.61 65.90 23.64
CA LEU A 964 -26.39 65.95 24.87
C LEU A 964 -26.90 64.55 25.26
N LEU A 965 -27.36 63.77 24.28
CA LEU A 965 -27.88 62.42 24.48
C LEU A 965 -26.76 61.41 24.75
N ARG A 966 -25.58 61.56 24.13
CA ARG A 966 -24.38 60.78 24.48
C ARG A 966 -23.89 61.08 25.90
N SER A 967 -23.83 62.36 26.29
CA SER A 967 -23.44 62.80 27.64
C SER A 967 -24.38 62.27 28.72
N VAL A 968 -25.70 62.33 28.48
CA VAL A 968 -26.71 61.75 29.38
C VAL A 968 -26.57 60.22 29.48
N ARG A 969 -26.36 59.53 28.35
CA ARG A 969 -26.18 58.05 28.33
C ARG A 969 -24.93 57.62 29.08
N ALA A 970 -23.82 58.34 28.94
CA ALA A 970 -22.57 58.08 29.67
C ALA A 970 -22.71 58.33 31.18
N LYS A 971 -23.36 59.44 31.58
CA LYS A 971 -23.65 59.74 32.99
C LYS A 971 -24.62 58.76 33.65
N LEU A 972 -25.60 58.23 32.91
CA LEU A 972 -26.48 57.17 33.41
C LEU A 972 -25.74 55.83 33.57
N TYR A 973 -24.85 55.48 32.64
CA TYR A 973 -24.04 54.26 32.74
C TYR A 973 -23.13 54.30 33.99
N SER A 974 -22.45 55.42 34.25
CA SER A 974 -21.56 55.53 35.42
C SER A 974 -22.31 55.57 36.75
N VAL A 975 -23.53 56.14 36.81
CA VAL A 975 -24.33 56.19 38.04
C VAL A 975 -24.98 54.83 38.38
N ILE A 976 -25.37 54.03 37.38
CA ILE A 976 -26.06 52.75 37.61
C ILE A 976 -25.06 51.61 37.85
N VAL A 977 -23.95 51.55 37.12
CA VAL A 977 -23.01 50.42 37.20
C VAL A 977 -22.10 50.51 38.43
N ASN A 978 -21.58 51.68 38.79
CA ASN A 978 -20.54 51.80 39.83
C ASN A 978 -21.07 51.86 41.27
N ARG A 979 -22.39 51.80 41.52
CA ARG A 979 -22.93 52.00 42.89
C ARG A 979 -23.47 50.77 43.59
N HIS A 980 -23.68 49.63 42.93
CA HIS A 980 -24.26 48.44 43.62
C HIS A 980 -23.83 47.01 43.19
N MET A 981 -23.05 46.76 42.13
CA MET A 981 -22.51 45.41 41.85
C MET A 981 -21.11 45.44 41.21
N THR A 982 -20.26 44.46 41.55
CA THR A 982 -18.94 44.27 40.93
C THR A 982 -19.01 43.27 39.76
N GLN A 983 -18.05 43.35 38.85
CA GLN A 983 -18.09 42.62 37.57
C GLN A 983 -17.93 41.09 37.70
N ALA A 984 -17.47 40.60 38.86
CA ALA A 984 -17.31 39.17 39.14
C ALA A 984 -18.65 38.44 39.31
N ASP A 985 -19.59 39.04 40.05
CA ASP A 985 -20.87 38.39 40.41
C ASP A 985 -21.78 38.15 39.20
N LEU A 986 -21.65 38.97 38.15
CA LEU A 986 -22.49 38.83 36.97
C LEU A 986 -22.17 37.55 36.17
N LYS A 987 -20.90 37.10 36.14
CA LYS A 987 -20.46 35.94 35.34
C LYS A 987 -21.04 34.61 35.84
N ASN A 988 -21.30 34.47 37.14
CA ASN A 988 -21.81 33.23 37.75
C ASN A 988 -23.35 33.15 37.87
N SER A 989 -24.07 34.20 37.43
CA SER A 989 -25.55 34.24 37.50
C SER A 989 -26.24 33.61 36.27
N THR A 990 -27.41 33.01 36.49
CA THR A 990 -28.21 32.33 35.46
C THR A 990 -28.82 33.30 34.43
N PHE A 991 -29.01 32.82 33.21
CA PHE A 991 -29.52 33.61 32.06
C PHE A 991 -30.81 34.38 32.37
N TRP A 992 -31.76 33.75 33.08
CA TRP A 992 -33.03 34.37 33.46
C TRP A 992 -32.87 35.59 34.39
N LEU A 993 -31.85 35.59 35.26
CA LEU A 993 -31.57 36.73 36.15
C LEU A 993 -31.03 37.93 35.36
N ARG A 994 -30.18 37.67 34.36
CA ARG A 994 -29.67 38.72 33.45
C ARG A 994 -30.79 39.31 32.59
N ALA A 995 -31.69 38.47 32.10
CA ALA A 995 -32.84 38.88 31.29
C ALA A 995 -33.85 39.72 32.09
N SER A 996 -34.16 39.35 33.34
CA SER A 996 -35.12 40.08 34.19
C SER A 996 -34.60 41.45 34.63
N VAL A 997 -33.30 41.58 34.93
CA VAL A 997 -32.67 42.89 35.19
C VAL A 997 -32.72 43.77 33.95
N GLY A 998 -32.40 43.23 32.77
CA GLY A 998 -32.49 43.96 31.50
C GLY A 998 -33.91 44.49 31.21
N ALA A 999 -34.93 43.64 31.33
CA ALA A 999 -36.32 44.03 31.13
C ALA A 999 -36.78 45.14 32.09
N THR A 1000 -36.35 45.08 33.35
CA THR A 1000 -36.72 46.08 34.37
C THR A 1000 -36.12 47.45 34.07
N VAL A 1001 -34.86 47.52 33.62
CA VAL A 1001 -34.20 48.77 33.21
C VAL A 1001 -34.91 49.40 32.00
N PHE A 1002 -35.31 48.60 31.00
CA PHE A 1002 -36.08 49.08 29.85
C PHE A 1002 -37.47 49.62 30.23
N ALA A 1003 -38.17 48.94 31.15
CA ALA A 1003 -39.48 49.40 31.63
C ALA A 1003 -39.40 50.76 32.35
N VAL A 1004 -38.40 50.96 33.21
CA VAL A 1004 -38.19 52.23 33.92
C VAL A 1004 -37.83 53.37 32.97
N LEU A 1005 -36.98 53.12 31.96
CA LEU A 1005 -36.65 54.10 30.92
C LEU A 1005 -37.87 54.48 30.07
N GLY A 1006 -38.68 53.49 29.68
CA GLY A 1006 -39.94 53.72 28.95
C GLY A 1006 -40.92 54.58 29.75
N PHE A 1007 -41.11 54.28 31.03
CA PHE A 1007 -41.99 55.05 31.91
C PHE A 1007 -41.51 56.50 32.12
N ALA A 1008 -40.20 56.72 32.22
CA ALA A 1008 -39.61 58.05 32.31
C ALA A 1008 -39.82 58.89 31.03
N MET A 1009 -39.60 58.30 29.84
CA MET A 1009 -39.89 58.97 28.56
C MET A 1009 -41.39 59.27 28.37
N TYR A 1010 -42.27 58.33 28.73
CA TYR A 1010 -43.72 58.50 28.67
C TYR A 1010 -44.18 59.69 29.54
N LYS A 1011 -43.65 59.81 30.76
CA LYS A 1011 -43.97 60.88 31.70
C LYS A 1011 -43.42 62.26 31.25
N ALA A 1012 -42.31 62.29 30.52
CA ALA A 1012 -41.77 63.51 29.92
C ALA A 1012 -42.65 64.00 28.74
N LEU A 1013 -43.05 63.10 27.84
CA LEU A 1013 -43.86 63.42 26.66
C LEU A 1013 -45.28 63.90 27.03
N LEU A 1014 -45.89 63.35 28.08
CA LEU A 1014 -47.21 63.80 28.57
C LEU A 1014 -47.20 65.23 29.14
N LYS A 1015 -46.07 65.75 29.61
CA LYS A 1015 -45.98 67.08 30.22
C LYS A 1015 -46.02 68.22 29.18
N GLN A 1016 -45.86 67.92 27.89
CA GLN A 1016 -45.79 68.90 26.80
C GLN A 1016 -47.11 69.08 26.00
N ARG A 1017 -48.17 68.31 26.29
CA ARG A 1017 -49.47 68.35 25.58
C ARG A 1017 -50.66 68.78 26.47
N ARG A 1018 -50.55 69.92 27.16
CA ARG A 1018 -51.70 70.64 27.75
C ARG A 1018 -51.79 72.05 27.19
N GLY A 1019 -52.51 72.21 26.08
CA GLY A 1019 -52.74 73.53 25.46
C GLY A 1019 -53.59 73.46 24.19
N ARG A 1020 -54.89 73.77 24.36
CA ARG A 1020 -55.94 73.94 23.33
C ARG A 1020 -56.53 72.64 22.72
N MET A 1021 -57.86 72.60 22.73
CA MET A 1021 -58.76 71.53 22.29
C MET A 1021 -60.09 72.20 21.92
N LEU A 1022 -60.69 71.89 20.77
CA LEU A 1022 -62.13 72.05 20.49
C LEU A 1022 -62.51 71.40 19.13
N ARG A 1023 -63.12 70.20 19.24
CA ARG A 1023 -64.29 69.63 18.51
C ARG A 1023 -64.38 69.74 16.98
N LEU A 1024 -64.19 68.62 16.24
CA LEU A 1024 -65.18 67.61 15.76
C LEU A 1024 -65.84 67.99 14.41
N PRO A 1025 -66.28 67.04 13.53
CA PRO A 1025 -66.53 65.62 13.78
C PRO A 1025 -65.70 64.63 12.92
N LEU A 1026 -65.99 63.34 13.10
CA LEU A 1026 -65.39 62.18 12.43
C LEU A 1026 -65.68 62.14 10.92
N ASP A 1027 -64.66 61.96 10.10
CA ASP A 1027 -64.27 60.63 9.61
C ASP A 1027 -62.81 60.70 9.11
N VAL A 1028 -62.21 59.53 8.84
CA VAL A 1028 -60.81 59.30 8.39
C VAL A 1028 -59.75 59.11 9.50
N ASP A 1029 -59.05 57.96 9.36
CA ASP A 1029 -57.77 57.52 9.95
C ASP A 1029 -57.63 57.33 11.47
N GLU A 1030 -57.51 56.05 11.88
CA GLU A 1030 -56.34 55.59 12.66
C GLU A 1030 -56.15 54.07 12.57
N LEU A 1031 -55.12 53.61 11.82
CA LEU A 1031 -54.33 52.39 12.10
C LEU A 1031 -53.14 52.26 11.12
N PHE A 1032 -52.21 53.22 11.18
CA PHE A 1032 -50.88 53.10 10.58
C PHE A 1032 -49.79 53.25 11.66
N LEU A 1033 -49.91 52.48 12.75
CA LEU A 1033 -48.90 52.45 13.82
C LEU A 1033 -48.80 51.15 14.64
N ASN A 1034 -49.43 50.04 14.22
CA ASN A 1034 -49.41 48.76 14.97
C ASN A 1034 -48.87 47.54 14.22
N ASP A 1035 -48.46 47.64 12.95
CA ASP A 1035 -47.95 46.50 12.18
C ASP A 1035 -46.40 46.41 12.11
N MET A 1036 -45.77 46.41 13.29
CA MET A 1036 -44.48 45.75 13.50
C MET A 1036 -44.47 45.05 14.86
N ILE A 1037 -45.05 43.84 14.93
CA ILE A 1037 -44.61 42.66 15.72
C ILE A 1037 -45.64 41.53 15.53
N PHE A 1038 -45.19 40.39 14.97
CA PHE A 1038 -45.91 39.12 14.71
C PHE A 1038 -47.24 39.12 13.94
N PRO A 1039 -47.27 38.34 12.84
CA PRO A 1039 -48.35 37.36 12.64
C PRO A 1039 -47.83 35.92 12.65
N GLN A 1040 -48.55 35.02 13.32
CA GLN A 1040 -48.37 33.57 13.18
C GLN A 1040 -49.02 33.04 11.89
N LEU A 1041 -48.45 31.98 11.33
CA LEU A 1041 -49.14 31.12 10.36
C LEU A 1041 -49.77 29.92 11.09
N SER A 1042 -51.06 29.73 10.87
CA SER A 1042 -51.76 28.49 11.17
C SER A 1042 -51.51 27.43 10.09
N ILE A 1043 -51.46 26.14 10.48
CA ILE A 1043 -52.09 24.99 9.80
C ILE A 1043 -51.77 23.67 10.57
N ASN A 1044 -52.80 22.85 10.77
CA ASN A 1044 -52.88 21.41 11.12
C ASN A 1044 -51.73 20.74 11.89
N ARG A 1045 -51.84 20.43 13.19
CA ARG A 1045 -52.58 19.29 13.82
C ARG A 1045 -52.20 17.88 13.32
N SER A 1046 -51.27 17.21 14.03
CA SER A 1046 -51.55 15.94 14.77
C SER A 1046 -50.36 15.27 15.50
N VAL A 1047 -49.14 15.84 15.56
CA VAL A 1047 -47.98 15.21 16.26
C VAL A 1047 -47.38 16.05 17.42
N ALA A 1048 -47.64 17.35 17.50
CA ALA A 1048 -46.91 18.30 18.37
C ALA A 1048 -47.27 18.33 19.89
N SER A 1049 -48.00 17.33 20.40
CA SER A 1049 -48.65 17.36 21.73
C SER A 1049 -47.98 16.53 22.84
N VAL A 1050 -46.89 15.82 22.56
CA VAL A 1050 -46.05 15.17 23.57
C VAL A 1050 -45.25 16.22 24.35
N CYS A 1051 -45.14 16.06 25.67
CA CYS A 1051 -44.39 16.97 26.54
C CYS A 1051 -43.15 16.31 27.15
N GLU A 1052 -43.27 15.06 27.59
CA GLU A 1052 -42.20 14.32 28.26
C GLU A 1052 -42.43 12.80 28.07
N VAL A 1053 -41.34 12.03 27.96
CA VAL A 1053 -41.37 10.56 27.92
C VAL A 1053 -40.44 10.04 29.01
N THR A 1054 -40.97 9.29 29.97
CA THR A 1054 -40.23 8.81 31.14
C THR A 1054 -40.23 7.28 31.22
N LEU A 1055 -39.06 6.73 31.56
CA LEU A 1055 -38.87 5.29 31.75
C LEU A 1055 -39.34 4.86 33.14
N THR A 1056 -40.40 4.05 33.19
CA THR A 1056 -40.94 3.55 34.46
C THR A 1056 -40.06 2.46 35.04
N LYS A 1057 -39.31 2.77 36.12
CA LYS A 1057 -38.34 1.87 36.81
C LYS A 1057 -38.89 0.51 37.30
N LYS A 1058 -40.20 0.23 37.19
CA LYS A 1058 -40.85 -0.95 37.79
C LYS A 1058 -41.19 -2.11 36.84
N LYS A 1059 -41.14 -1.94 35.51
CA LYS A 1059 -41.26 -3.05 34.55
C LYS A 1059 -40.40 -2.78 33.31
N GLN A 1060 -39.60 -3.77 32.93
CA GLN A 1060 -38.73 -3.71 31.76
C GLN A 1060 -39.59 -3.60 30.49
N TYR A 1061 -39.15 -2.75 29.54
CA TYR A 1061 -39.78 -2.50 28.23
C TYR A 1061 -41.06 -1.63 28.18
N ASN A 1062 -41.52 -1.02 29.28
CA ASN A 1062 -42.62 -0.05 29.26
C ASN A 1062 -42.14 1.41 29.37
N PHE A 1063 -42.89 2.33 28.75
CA PHE A 1063 -42.66 3.78 28.75
C PHE A 1063 -43.94 4.53 29.13
N GLU A 1064 -43.83 5.63 29.89
CA GLU A 1064 -44.95 6.54 30.13
C GLU A 1064 -44.75 7.85 29.35
N ILE A 1065 -45.75 8.20 28.54
CA ILE A 1065 -45.77 9.42 27.73
C ILE A 1065 -46.74 10.41 28.37
N THR A 1066 -46.23 11.59 28.74
CA THR A 1066 -47.02 12.69 29.28
C THR A 1066 -47.29 13.72 28.18
N MET A 1067 -48.56 13.97 27.89
CA MET A 1067 -49.01 14.95 26.90
C MET A 1067 -49.06 16.35 27.52
N LYS A 1068 -48.94 17.42 26.70
CA LYS A 1068 -48.92 18.83 27.16
C LYS A 1068 -50.18 19.29 27.92
N ASN A 1069 -51.25 18.50 27.92
CA ASN A 1069 -52.48 18.72 28.70
C ASN A 1069 -52.53 17.90 30.01
N GLY A 1070 -51.41 17.34 30.46
CA GLY A 1070 -51.29 16.57 31.71
C GLY A 1070 -51.78 15.12 31.64
N LYS A 1071 -52.37 14.66 30.53
CA LYS A 1071 -52.79 13.26 30.39
C LYS A 1071 -51.58 12.36 30.12
N LYS A 1072 -51.47 11.30 30.90
CA LYS A 1072 -50.44 10.27 30.81
C LYS A 1072 -50.95 9.04 30.06
N LYS A 1073 -50.08 8.39 29.28
CA LYS A 1073 -50.39 7.15 28.55
C LYS A 1073 -49.18 6.21 28.60
N VAL A 1074 -49.38 4.98 29.06
CA VAL A 1074 -48.32 3.96 29.12
C VAL A 1074 -48.35 3.10 27.87
N LEU A 1075 -47.18 2.86 27.28
CA LEU A 1075 -46.98 1.96 26.14
C LEU A 1075 -46.00 0.85 26.55
N ALA A 1076 -46.25 -0.37 26.09
CA ALA A 1076 -45.40 -1.54 26.29
C ALA A 1076 -44.74 -1.93 24.97
N ALA A 1077 -43.45 -2.27 25.01
CA ALA A 1077 -42.71 -2.84 23.88
C ALA A 1077 -42.35 -4.30 24.20
N GLU A 1078 -42.39 -5.17 23.19
CA GLU A 1078 -42.23 -6.62 23.39
C GLU A 1078 -40.75 -7.07 23.45
N SER A 1079 -39.80 -6.24 22.99
CA SER A 1079 -38.37 -6.57 23.03
C SER A 1079 -37.45 -5.34 23.16
N ALA A 1080 -36.19 -5.57 23.52
CA ALA A 1080 -35.18 -4.52 23.69
C ALA A 1080 -34.91 -3.71 22.41
N ASN A 1081 -34.81 -4.41 21.27
CA ASN A 1081 -34.52 -3.79 19.97
C ASN A 1081 -35.70 -2.94 19.47
N LEU A 1082 -36.94 -3.42 19.65
CA LEU A 1082 -38.15 -2.61 19.40
C LEU A 1082 -38.20 -1.38 20.30
N ARG A 1083 -37.76 -1.49 21.57
CA ARG A 1083 -37.63 -0.35 22.49
C ARG A 1083 -36.59 0.68 22.02
N GLN A 1084 -35.43 0.26 21.50
CA GLN A 1084 -34.47 1.20 20.88
C GLN A 1084 -35.03 1.82 19.60
N LEU A 1085 -35.67 1.03 18.73
CA LEU A 1085 -36.27 1.53 17.49
C LEU A 1085 -37.39 2.55 17.75
N TRP A 1086 -38.27 2.30 18.72
CA TRP A 1086 -39.32 3.25 19.13
C TRP A 1086 -38.77 4.49 19.82
N MET A 1087 -37.75 4.36 20.68
CA MET A 1087 -37.04 5.53 21.24
C MET A 1087 -36.45 6.38 20.11
N TYR A 1088 -35.76 5.76 19.16
CA TYR A 1088 -35.17 6.43 18.00
C TYR A 1088 -36.23 7.06 17.10
N GLN A 1089 -37.36 6.39 16.84
CA GLN A 1089 -38.46 6.92 16.03
C GLN A 1089 -39.23 8.05 16.72
N ILE A 1090 -39.46 7.99 18.03
CA ILE A 1090 -40.06 9.09 18.80
C ILE A 1090 -39.11 10.30 18.82
N PHE A 1091 -37.81 10.07 19.02
CA PHE A 1091 -36.79 11.13 18.98
C PHE A 1091 -36.62 11.73 17.57
N GLN A 1092 -36.67 10.90 16.52
CA GLN A 1092 -36.74 11.37 15.14
C GLN A 1092 -38.06 12.12 14.86
N ALA A 1093 -39.20 11.71 15.39
CA ALA A 1093 -40.47 12.42 15.20
C ALA A 1093 -40.48 13.79 15.91
N MET A 1094 -39.76 13.93 17.04
CA MET A 1094 -39.51 15.24 17.67
C MET A 1094 -38.61 16.13 16.79
N ASN A 1095 -37.67 15.55 16.04
CA ASN A 1095 -36.74 16.28 15.17
C ASN A 1095 -37.25 16.51 13.72
N ARG A 1096 -38.19 15.71 13.21
CA ARG A 1096 -38.75 15.79 11.83
C ARG A 1096 -39.86 16.84 11.64
N CYS A 1097 -40.06 17.75 12.59
CA CYS A 1097 -40.86 18.97 12.36
C CYS A 1097 -40.10 20.04 11.52
N ALA A 1098 -38.85 19.78 11.13
CA ALA A 1098 -38.18 20.48 10.04
C ALA A 1098 -37.98 19.50 8.86
N TYR A 1099 -38.46 19.88 7.68
CA TYR A 1099 -38.40 19.13 6.40
C TYR A 1099 -39.07 17.74 6.39
N ASN A 1100 -40.34 17.65 5.97
CA ASN A 1100 -40.67 17.44 4.55
C ASN A 1100 -42.15 17.12 4.26
N SER A 1101 -42.61 17.57 3.08
CA SER A 1101 -43.60 16.91 2.21
C SER A 1101 -43.41 17.54 0.82
N THR A 1102 -43.25 16.81 -0.28
CA THR A 1102 -43.83 15.49 -0.64
C THR A 1102 -42.91 14.62 -1.52
N GLU A 1103 -43.04 13.30 -1.40
CA GLU A 1103 -42.51 12.27 -2.31
C GLU A 1103 -43.61 11.72 -3.25
N LEU A 1104 -43.23 11.05 -4.37
CA LEU A 1104 -43.60 9.66 -4.77
C LEU A 1104 -43.69 9.39 -6.31
N ASN A 1105 -42.64 8.73 -6.82
CA ASN A 1105 -42.60 7.46 -7.59
C ASN A 1105 -43.44 7.11 -8.86
N THR A 1106 -42.70 6.57 -9.85
CA THR A 1106 -42.99 5.46 -10.82
C THR A 1106 -43.98 5.69 -11.98
N TYR A 1107 -43.66 5.42 -13.27
CA TYR A 1107 -43.40 4.09 -13.88
C TYR A 1107 -42.76 4.11 -15.32
N SER A 1108 -42.22 2.95 -15.75
CA SER A 1108 -42.08 2.35 -17.12
C SER A 1108 -41.21 2.93 -18.26
N GLU A 1109 -40.18 2.15 -18.62
CA GLU A 1109 -39.78 1.60 -19.96
C GLU A 1109 -39.53 2.50 -21.21
N THR A 1110 -38.31 2.44 -21.76
CA THR A 1110 -37.94 1.85 -23.10
C THR A 1110 -36.55 2.30 -23.59
N ALA A 1111 -35.85 1.42 -24.31
CA ALA A 1111 -34.67 1.70 -25.18
C ALA A 1111 -35.14 1.70 -26.67
N PRO A 1112 -34.39 2.14 -27.71
CA PRO A 1112 -32.93 2.01 -27.91
C PRO A 1112 -32.21 3.19 -28.63
N ASP A 1113 -30.92 2.96 -28.96
CA ASP A 1113 -30.08 3.51 -30.05
C ASP A 1113 -30.33 4.92 -30.65
N TYR A 1114 -29.26 5.73 -30.73
CA TYR A 1114 -28.64 6.03 -32.03
C TYR A 1114 -27.22 6.62 -31.93
N GLU A 1115 -26.43 6.38 -32.97
CA GLU A 1115 -25.00 6.66 -33.06
C GLU A 1115 -24.67 7.99 -33.77
N SER A 1116 -23.57 8.63 -33.33
CA SER A 1116 -22.57 9.32 -34.18
C SER A 1116 -22.67 10.83 -34.53
N ARG A 1117 -21.45 11.40 -34.69
CA ARG A 1117 -21.01 12.62 -35.43
C ARG A 1117 -21.22 13.98 -34.74
N LEU A 1118 -20.25 14.92 -34.78
CA LEU A 1118 -18.99 15.00 -35.57
C LEU A 1118 -17.91 15.84 -34.85
N LYS A 1119 -16.63 15.51 -35.11
CA LYS A 1119 -15.43 16.31 -34.76
C LYS A 1119 -15.38 17.63 -35.54
N SER A 1120 -14.76 18.68 -35.01
CA SER A 1120 -13.57 19.33 -35.64
C SER A 1120 -13.08 20.62 -34.98
N SER A 1121 -11.75 20.79 -34.94
CA SER A 1121 -11.02 22.08 -34.84
C SER A 1121 -11.06 22.77 -33.45
N LEU A 1122 -10.03 23.46 -32.95
CA LEU A 1122 -8.81 24.03 -33.55
C LEU A 1122 -7.63 23.90 -32.57
N CYS A 1123 -6.47 23.41 -33.03
CA CYS A 1123 -5.19 23.67 -32.37
C CYS A 1123 -4.03 23.55 -33.39
N SER A 1124 -3.35 24.65 -33.68
CA SER A 1124 -2.22 24.70 -34.62
C SER A 1124 -1.41 25.99 -34.45
N THR A 1125 -0.09 25.89 -34.69
CA THR A 1125 0.97 26.91 -34.51
C THR A 1125 1.31 27.20 -33.03
N PHE A 1126 2.57 27.27 -32.61
CA PHE A 1126 3.84 27.40 -33.36
C PHE A 1126 4.85 26.25 -33.13
N SER A 1127 5.77 26.07 -34.08
CA SER A 1127 6.89 25.14 -34.01
C SER A 1127 8.24 25.82 -34.26
N ASN A 1128 9.28 25.30 -33.57
CA ASN A 1128 10.70 25.26 -33.91
C ASN A 1128 11.48 26.54 -34.27
N SER A 1129 12.52 26.81 -33.46
CA SER A 1129 13.86 27.18 -33.95
C SER A 1129 14.94 26.41 -33.16
N GLN A 1130 16.07 26.11 -33.80
CA GLN A 1130 17.02 25.07 -33.36
C GLN A 1130 18.26 25.61 -32.61
N SER A 1131 18.85 24.74 -31.78
CA SER A 1131 20.30 24.45 -31.61
C SER A 1131 21.34 25.57 -31.35
N GLY A 1132 22.29 25.30 -30.42
CA GLY A 1132 23.71 25.57 -30.70
C GLY A 1132 24.66 25.96 -29.55
N ALA A 1133 25.46 24.99 -29.09
CA ALA A 1133 26.88 25.11 -28.66
C ALA A 1133 27.34 26.03 -27.49
N SER A 1134 27.68 25.38 -26.38
CA SER A 1134 29.04 25.23 -25.80
C SER A 1134 29.95 26.43 -25.40
N ASN A 1135 30.34 26.40 -24.12
CA ASN A 1135 31.68 26.65 -23.52
C ASN A 1135 32.44 27.99 -23.70
N ALA A 1136 32.69 28.66 -22.57
CA ALA A 1136 33.98 29.28 -22.25
C ALA A 1136 34.21 29.36 -20.73
N LEU A 1137 35.44 29.07 -20.26
CA LEU A 1137 35.85 29.20 -18.86
C LEU A 1137 36.35 30.62 -18.54
N ILE A 1138 36.33 31.00 -17.25
CA ILE A 1138 37.43 31.71 -16.55
C ILE A 1138 37.36 31.37 -15.05
N SER A 1139 38.50 31.38 -14.36
CA SER A 1139 38.68 30.72 -13.06
C SER A 1139 39.15 31.63 -11.92
N ARG A 1140 38.79 31.26 -10.68
CA ARG A 1140 39.53 31.42 -9.40
C ARG A 1140 40.04 32.82 -8.99
N ARG A 1141 39.76 33.20 -7.73
CA ARG A 1141 40.74 33.24 -6.62
C ARG A 1141 40.11 33.54 -5.24
N HIS A 1142 40.70 32.92 -4.21
CA HIS A 1142 40.93 33.32 -2.80
C HIS A 1142 39.96 34.29 -2.08
N SER A 1143 39.43 34.10 -0.85
CA SER A 1143 39.72 33.32 0.38
C SER A 1143 40.13 34.20 1.59
N ALA A 1144 39.47 33.98 2.73
CA ALA A 1144 39.82 34.35 4.12
C ALA A 1144 39.65 35.83 4.60
N GLU A 1145 38.85 35.95 5.69
CA GLU A 1145 38.99 36.69 6.97
C GLU A 1145 40.24 37.58 7.26
N PRO A 1146 40.23 38.56 8.22
CA PRO A 1146 39.58 38.45 9.54
C PRO A 1146 39.06 39.73 10.29
N GLU A 1147 38.46 39.47 11.47
CA GLU A 1147 38.56 40.19 12.78
C GLU A 1147 38.13 41.68 13.04
N SER A 1148 37.02 41.80 13.80
CA SER A 1148 36.98 42.31 15.21
C SER A 1148 36.71 43.80 15.58
N CYS A 1149 36.39 43.95 16.89
CA CYS A 1149 36.20 45.14 17.75
C CYS A 1149 34.87 45.93 17.62
N ARG A 1150 33.97 46.06 18.63
CA ARG A 1150 33.92 46.17 20.13
C ARG A 1150 33.73 47.62 20.67
N TRP A 1151 33.19 47.68 21.91
CA TRP A 1151 32.90 48.83 22.81
C TRP A 1151 31.48 49.42 22.67
N SER A 1152 30.74 49.81 23.73
CA SER A 1152 30.76 49.57 25.20
C SER A 1152 29.38 50.01 25.78
N SER A 1153 28.98 49.98 27.07
CA SER A 1153 29.55 49.58 28.40
C SER A 1153 28.38 49.45 29.39
N SER A 1154 28.20 48.33 30.10
CA SER A 1154 28.67 48.07 31.49
C SER A 1154 28.00 48.85 32.64
N ARG A 1155 27.36 48.14 33.59
CA ARG A 1155 27.70 48.19 35.04
C ARG A 1155 27.05 47.05 35.86
N HIS A 1156 27.72 46.71 36.96
CA HIS A 1156 27.47 45.54 37.83
C HIS A 1156 26.45 45.78 38.94
N ILE A 1157 25.96 44.69 39.57
CA ILE A 1157 26.28 44.30 40.97
C ILE A 1157 25.89 42.82 41.17
N ALA A 1158 26.48 42.14 42.15
CA ALA A 1158 26.28 40.71 42.43
C ALA A 1158 25.99 40.44 43.92
N ALA A 1159 25.54 39.20 44.17
CA ALA A 1159 25.66 38.40 45.41
C ALA A 1159 24.62 38.49 46.55
N ALA A 1160 24.19 37.27 46.95
CA ALA A 1160 24.01 36.74 48.33
C ALA A 1160 22.66 36.79 49.09
N ALA A 1161 22.48 35.72 49.89
CA ALA A 1161 21.70 35.57 51.14
C ALA A 1161 20.18 35.24 51.13
N ALA A 1162 19.86 33.94 51.06
CA ALA A 1162 19.29 33.07 52.12
C ALA A 1162 18.14 33.51 53.09
N MET A 1163 17.25 32.53 53.37
CA MET A 1163 16.25 32.43 54.49
C MET A 1163 15.04 33.40 54.43
N SER A 1164 13.82 33.10 54.94
CA SER A 1164 13.35 31.99 55.79
C SER A 1164 11.83 31.69 55.64
N THR A 1165 11.45 30.42 55.78
CA THR A 1165 10.23 29.86 56.44
C THR A 1165 8.94 30.70 56.65
N ALA A 1166 7.76 30.10 56.34
CA ALA A 1166 6.82 29.63 57.40
C ALA A 1166 5.60 28.85 56.87
N THR A 1167 5.45 27.64 57.40
CA THR A 1167 4.33 26.68 57.45
C THR A 1167 2.94 27.19 57.85
N SER A 1168 1.88 26.56 57.33
CA SER A 1168 0.79 25.82 58.05
C SER A 1168 -0.31 25.40 57.05
N LEU A 1169 -0.55 24.12 56.71
CA LEU A 1169 -1.20 23.02 57.46
C LEU A 1169 -2.62 23.33 57.99
N ILE A 1170 -3.62 22.55 57.51
CA ILE A 1170 -4.52 21.70 58.33
C ILE A 1170 -5.34 20.73 57.44
N TYR A 1171 -5.62 19.56 58.00
CA TYR A 1171 -6.31 18.36 57.48
C TYR A 1171 -7.84 18.49 57.28
N ILE A 1172 -8.47 17.55 56.54
CA ILE A 1172 -9.34 16.47 57.10
C ILE A 1172 -9.80 15.45 56.03
N ASP A 1173 -9.89 14.19 56.46
CA ASP A 1173 -10.03 12.90 55.75
C ASP A 1173 -11.37 12.55 55.06
N PHE A 1174 -11.34 11.56 54.16
CA PHE A 1174 -11.91 10.19 54.29
C PHE A 1174 -11.72 9.43 52.94
N ALA A 1175 -10.91 8.38 52.75
CA ALA A 1175 -10.73 7.07 53.41
C ALA A 1175 -11.60 5.92 52.81
N LEU A 1176 -10.92 4.88 52.30
CA LEU A 1176 -11.22 3.43 52.17
C LEU A 1176 -10.11 2.81 51.27
N GLN A 1177 -9.12 2.07 51.78
CA GLN A 1177 -9.13 0.61 52.07
C GLN A 1177 -9.32 -0.26 50.79
N THR A 1178 -8.52 -1.31 50.52
CA THR A 1178 -7.74 -2.22 51.40
C THR A 1178 -6.52 -2.89 50.69
N GLU A 1179 -5.44 -3.08 51.47
CA GLU A 1179 -4.61 -4.31 51.69
C GLU A 1179 -3.89 -4.99 50.49
N GLU A 1180 -2.56 -5.06 50.43
CA GLU A 1180 -1.56 -5.97 51.08
C GLU A 1180 -0.95 -6.91 50.00
N ALA A 1181 0.28 -7.48 50.06
CA ALA A 1181 1.38 -7.51 51.04
C ALA A 1181 2.73 -7.67 50.26
N ILE A 1182 3.88 -7.06 50.63
CA ILE A 1182 4.91 -7.50 51.63
C ILE A 1182 5.78 -8.70 51.13
N TYR A 1183 7.13 -8.76 51.18
CA TYR A 1183 8.25 -7.84 51.58
C TYR A 1183 9.61 -8.32 50.97
N ASP A 1184 10.67 -7.54 51.22
CA ASP A 1184 12.10 -7.92 51.40
C ASP A 1184 13.12 -8.24 50.26
N THR A 1185 13.93 -7.22 50.04
CA THR A 1185 15.39 -7.11 49.77
C THR A 1185 16.32 -7.82 50.80
N PRO A 1186 17.67 -7.66 50.77
CA PRO A 1186 18.73 -7.92 49.77
C PRO A 1186 19.90 -8.73 50.44
N PRO A 1187 21.21 -8.36 50.43
CA PRO A 1187 22.19 -8.06 49.34
C PRO A 1187 23.43 -9.01 49.34
N SER A 1188 24.34 -8.85 48.35
CA SER A 1188 25.79 -8.53 48.55
C SER A 1188 26.84 -9.17 47.61
N ASN A 1189 27.52 -8.31 46.85
CA ASN A 1189 28.95 -8.28 46.48
C ASN A 1189 29.83 -9.57 46.51
N ARG A 1190 30.52 -9.85 45.38
CA ARG A 1190 31.96 -9.49 45.22
C ARG A 1190 32.60 -9.80 43.83
N ARG A 1191 33.28 -8.77 43.31
CA ARG A 1191 34.58 -8.76 42.58
C ARG A 1191 34.74 -9.38 41.18
N VAL A 1192 34.78 -8.45 40.24
CA VAL A 1192 35.55 -8.36 38.97
C VAL A 1192 36.96 -8.99 38.98
N SER A 1193 37.36 -9.57 37.84
CA SER A 1193 38.72 -9.51 37.26
C SER A 1193 38.63 -9.43 35.72
N GLU A 1194 39.54 -8.71 35.07
CA GLU A 1194 39.38 -8.11 33.73
C GLU A 1194 40.05 -8.86 32.55
N ARG A 1195 39.64 -8.46 31.32
CA ARG A 1195 40.36 -8.35 30.00
C ARG A 1195 39.75 -9.17 28.85
N GLU A 1196 38.99 -8.54 27.92
CA GLU A 1196 39.39 -7.74 26.72
C GLU A 1196 39.67 -8.64 25.48
N TYR A 1197 39.17 -8.42 24.24
CA TYR A 1197 38.37 -7.34 23.62
C TYR A 1197 37.54 -7.88 22.41
N ASP A 1198 36.55 -7.08 21.95
CA ASP A 1198 35.85 -7.08 20.64
C ASP A 1198 34.86 -8.20 20.20
N SER A 1199 33.86 -7.91 19.34
CA SER A 1199 32.71 -6.98 19.46
C SER A 1199 31.73 -7.14 18.27
N CYS A 1200 30.46 -7.47 18.51
CA CYS A 1200 29.31 -7.01 17.69
C CYS A 1200 27.95 -7.38 18.30
N CYS A 1201 26.99 -6.46 18.12
CA CYS A 1201 25.74 -6.34 18.85
C CYS A 1201 24.65 -7.39 18.54
N THR A 1202 24.07 -7.97 19.59
CA THR A 1202 22.64 -8.32 19.68
C THR A 1202 22.15 -8.07 21.11
N ASN A 1203 21.17 -7.18 21.29
CA ASN A 1203 20.35 -7.02 22.50
C ASN A 1203 19.28 -5.94 22.24
N GLU A 1204 18.06 -6.34 21.85
CA GLU A 1204 16.90 -5.45 21.78
C GLU A 1204 16.03 -5.58 23.03
N LEU A 1205 15.41 -4.47 23.47
CA LEU A 1205 14.61 -4.42 24.70
C LEU A 1205 13.17 -4.94 24.49
N PRO A 1206 12.67 -5.87 25.34
CA PRO A 1206 11.28 -6.33 25.29
C PRO A 1206 10.19 -5.28 25.63
N GLU A 1207 10.54 -4.15 26.25
CA GLU A 1207 9.55 -3.16 26.70
C GLU A 1207 9.00 -2.28 25.56
N ILE A 1208 9.75 -2.12 24.46
CA ILE A 1208 9.38 -1.21 23.36
C ILE A 1208 8.32 -1.83 22.45
N THR A 1209 8.34 -3.16 22.28
CA THR A 1209 7.32 -3.91 21.54
C THR A 1209 5.96 -3.89 22.24
N GLY A 1210 5.91 -3.89 23.58
CA GLY A 1210 4.67 -3.78 24.35
C GLY A 1210 3.94 -2.45 24.14
N LEU A 1211 4.65 -1.32 24.29
CA LEU A 1211 4.08 0.02 24.08
C LEU A 1211 3.57 0.24 22.64
N LEU A 1212 4.29 -0.29 21.64
CA LEU A 1212 3.83 -0.25 20.25
C LEU A 1212 2.62 -1.16 20.00
N HIS A 1213 2.54 -2.31 20.68
CA HIS A 1213 1.36 -3.17 20.64
C HIS A 1213 0.14 -2.44 21.19
N GLU A 1214 0.25 -1.75 22.34
CA GLU A 1214 -0.86 -0.97 22.90
C GLU A 1214 -1.28 0.20 22.00
N MET A 1215 -0.33 0.92 21.39
CA MET A 1215 -0.63 1.95 20.38
C MET A 1215 -1.38 1.36 19.17
N VAL A 1216 -0.94 0.22 18.63
CA VAL A 1216 -1.58 -0.43 17.48
C VAL A 1216 -2.96 -1.00 17.84
N THR A 1217 -3.13 -1.56 19.05
CA THR A 1217 -4.42 -2.08 19.52
C THR A 1217 -5.46 -0.96 19.73
N CYS A 1218 -5.00 0.28 19.98
CA CYS A 1218 -5.85 1.46 20.09
C CYS A 1218 -6.09 2.21 18.76
N LEU A 1219 -5.30 1.96 17.71
CA LEU A 1219 -5.36 2.66 16.42
C LEU A 1219 -5.85 1.78 15.26
N GLY A 1220 -6.03 0.47 15.48
CA GLY A 1220 -6.60 -0.48 14.53
C GLY A 1220 -7.75 -1.28 15.14
N GLY A 1221 -8.97 -1.12 14.60
CA GLY A 1221 -10.13 -1.89 15.05
C GLY A 1221 -10.11 -3.35 14.60
N ASN A 1222 -10.42 -4.26 15.51
CA ASN A 1222 -10.74 -5.68 15.30
C ASN A 1222 -9.66 -6.57 14.64
N SER A 1223 -8.59 -6.88 15.39
CA SER A 1223 -7.84 -8.15 15.25
C SER A 1223 -8.21 -9.20 16.33
N ALA A 1224 -9.12 -8.87 17.24
CA ALA A 1224 -9.35 -9.62 18.48
C ALA A 1224 -10.08 -10.98 18.33
N ASP A 1225 -10.66 -11.29 17.17
CA ASP A 1225 -11.49 -12.49 16.98
C ASP A 1225 -10.74 -13.73 16.45
N TRP A 1226 -9.46 -13.61 16.02
CA TRP A 1226 -8.74 -14.71 15.37
C TRP A 1226 -7.64 -15.40 16.20
N VAL A 1227 -7.46 -15.02 17.48
CA VAL A 1227 -6.47 -15.66 18.39
C VAL A 1227 -7.12 -16.75 19.28
N LYS A 1228 -8.39 -17.12 19.05
CA LYS A 1228 -9.13 -18.12 19.87
C LYS A 1228 -9.42 -19.46 19.19
N ALA A 1229 -8.83 -19.74 18.03
CA ALA A 1229 -9.17 -20.92 17.23
C ALA A 1229 -7.97 -21.77 16.74
N SER A 1230 -6.90 -21.93 17.54
CA SER A 1230 -6.02 -23.10 17.39
C SER A 1230 -5.32 -23.51 18.69
N ALA A 1231 -5.07 -24.82 18.82
CA ALA A 1231 -4.25 -25.48 19.86
C ALA A 1231 -4.64 -25.30 21.35
N ALA A 1232 -5.57 -26.15 21.80
CA ALA A 1232 -5.54 -26.66 23.18
C ALA A 1232 -4.72 -27.97 23.22
N GLY A 1233 -3.78 -28.10 24.18
CA GLY A 1233 -2.97 -29.30 24.43
C GLY A 1233 -1.47 -29.00 24.57
N THR A 1234 -0.94 -28.76 25.78
CA THR A 1234 -0.22 -29.77 26.63
C THR A 1234 1.08 -30.32 25.99
N ILE A 1235 2.26 -30.38 26.63
CA ILE A 1235 2.64 -30.17 28.05
C ILE A 1235 4.18 -29.96 28.16
N CYS A 1236 4.68 -29.61 29.35
CA CYS A 1236 6.07 -29.70 29.87
C CYS A 1236 7.01 -28.47 29.80
N GLN A 1237 7.17 -27.88 30.99
CA GLN A 1237 8.29 -27.09 31.54
C GLN A 1237 9.55 -27.97 31.82
N PRO A 1238 10.69 -27.39 32.28
CA PRO A 1238 10.95 -25.98 32.62
C PRO A 1238 11.96 -25.24 31.73
#